data_AF-A0A847C0C8-F1
#
_entry.id   AF-A0A847C0C8-F1
#
_cell.length_a   1.000
_cell.length_b   1.000
_cell.length_c   1.000
_cell.angle_alpha   90.00
_cell.angle_beta   90.00
_cell.angle_gamma   90.00
#
_symmetry.space_group_name_H-M   'P 1'
#
loop_
_entity.id
_entity.type
_entity.pdbx_description
1 polymer ?
#
loop_
_entity_poly.entity_id
_entity_poly.type
_entity_poly.pdbx_seq_one_letter_code
_entity_poly.pdbx_strand_id
1 'polypeptide(L)'
;MFCFGAVAVLFLTAAPEISVAAPADLEGTQGHAPADKLSALEGTAGHAGAAAAPAAVAPPLNDGIVCDGQGPCLETATQLPLRVLPRPFSNLYKEAEVVADVVVANVPSFRPLYVFNRWNLDLSRPEEAKGWYQIGRSRTAPEGWMQAKDLLEWRQALLVSYTHPGNPLEGRNPVLMFRDQASLQSIVNDLDMAGKAKTLYEGIGKGNFPENLVSMEPQRFVDITRQFYVLPILQWSQTQIDGDDVRLLQLAAAVPRSRGADTLENSDYREQAQVGRTAAGGTLQSVKTDIVFVIDTTRSMQPFIDMTRDAVAGMTKKFSAETADRFRFGLVVYRDSLEAAPQLDYLARNLTPDLVSGEQLVQLLEKDGGATAVGSIDYAEEVFAGVDVALRSKWRDGALRFVILVGDASSHPKGHPQNKTGKDETDLRREYDDAQVHLFAIHLQDPRAVEDHPVAVPQFRHLARVRGDENSSALREVKAFDEKEYRALADHLTGRINTLLNQTMGGKVADGAPPLKEIDKLWEAALIEYIGKEASPPKDIVAWTLDRDMINPAQRSLEVRVLVNREQLSSLAQALDQVVKALMRAEVTQSQFFEALQGVAGQAMKRPEDLGKGARLAETGLLPAFIQSLPYKSDILSLTDEMFASMTAEQRSQLEWSILAKLDQYRAINEQVDAWFRLNDTDPDQDLVYPLHLDYLP
;
A
#
# COMPACT_ATOMS: atom_id res chain seq x y z
N MET A 1 -38.47 39.80 -20.33
CA MET A 1 -39.24 39.75 -21.60
C MET A 1 -38.98 38.38 -22.19
N PHE A 2 -39.66 37.35 -21.67
CA PHE A 2 -40.77 36.61 -22.31
C PHE A 2 -40.39 36.05 -23.70
N CYS A 3 -40.52 34.76 -24.04
CA CYS A 3 -40.96 33.54 -23.35
C CYS A 3 -41.07 32.38 -24.39
N PHE A 4 -40.93 31.12 -23.93
CA PHE A 4 -41.37 29.82 -24.50
C PHE A 4 -40.90 29.42 -25.94
N GLY A 5 -40.67 28.16 -26.31
CA GLY A 5 -40.92 26.85 -25.70
C GLY A 5 -41.38 25.84 -26.77
N ALA A 6 -40.70 24.69 -26.83
CA ALA A 6 -41.16 23.33 -27.22
C ALA A 6 -41.44 22.91 -28.70
N VAL A 7 -40.65 21.90 -29.12
CA VAL A 7 -41.00 20.54 -29.63
C VAL A 7 -41.95 20.36 -30.83
N ALA A 8 -41.45 19.72 -31.91
CA ALA A 8 -41.95 18.44 -32.53
C ALA A 8 -41.51 18.31 -34.02
N VAL A 9 -40.59 17.40 -34.36
CA VAL A 9 -40.80 16.09 -35.06
C VAL A 9 -41.44 16.18 -36.47
N LEU A 10 -40.66 15.83 -37.51
CA LEU A 10 -40.92 14.78 -38.53
C LEU A 10 -40.11 15.07 -39.82
N PHE A 11 -39.13 14.22 -40.15
CA PHE A 11 -38.79 13.91 -41.54
C PHE A 11 -38.32 12.45 -41.61
N LEU A 12 -39.21 11.59 -42.11
CA LEU A 12 -38.84 10.31 -42.72
C LEU A 12 -38.19 10.61 -44.08
N THR A 13 -37.08 9.96 -44.42
CA THR A 13 -36.97 8.96 -45.51
C THR A 13 -35.50 8.74 -45.93
N ALA A 14 -35.22 7.48 -46.30
CA ALA A 14 -34.06 6.94 -47.03
C ALA A 14 -32.74 6.71 -46.26
N ALA A 15 -32.59 5.47 -45.78
CA ALA A 15 -31.29 4.85 -45.47
C ALA A 15 -30.73 4.16 -46.72
N PRO A 16 -29.41 4.20 -46.99
CA PRO A 16 -28.77 3.28 -47.92
C PRO A 16 -28.36 1.98 -47.18
N GLU A 17 -28.58 0.86 -47.84
CA GLU A 17 -28.22 -0.49 -47.38
C GLU A 17 -26.69 -0.60 -47.19
N ILE A 18 -26.28 -1.09 -46.01
CA ILE A 18 -24.91 -1.53 -45.75
C ILE A 18 -24.88 -3.05 -45.94
N SER A 19 -24.18 -3.49 -46.99
CA SER A 19 -23.92 -4.89 -47.31
C SER A 19 -23.03 -5.53 -46.25
N VAL A 20 -23.51 -6.62 -45.64
CA VAL A 20 -22.75 -7.44 -44.70
C VAL A 20 -21.87 -8.42 -45.49
N ALA A 21 -20.55 -8.34 -45.31
CA ALA A 21 -19.60 -9.27 -45.92
C ALA A 21 -19.71 -10.66 -45.28
N ALA A 22 -19.62 -11.70 -46.11
CA ALA A 22 -19.67 -13.09 -45.67
C ALA A 22 -18.29 -13.56 -45.15
N PRO A 23 -18.22 -14.57 -44.26
CA PRO A 23 -16.99 -15.01 -43.60
C PRO A 23 -15.93 -15.66 -44.51
N ALA A 24 -16.13 -15.68 -45.83
CA ALA A 24 -15.25 -16.33 -46.79
C ALA A 24 -14.23 -15.37 -47.45
N ASP A 25 -14.29 -14.07 -47.16
CA ASP A 25 -13.45 -13.05 -47.82
C ASP A 25 -12.23 -12.58 -46.97
N LEU A 26 -11.83 -13.35 -45.95
CA LEU A 26 -10.71 -12.99 -45.04
C LEU A 26 -9.56 -14.01 -44.97
N GLU A 27 -9.32 -14.79 -46.03
CA GLU A 27 -8.12 -15.63 -46.11
C GLU A 27 -7.13 -15.09 -47.15
N GLY A 28 -6.08 -14.47 -46.62
CA GLY A 28 -4.94 -13.98 -47.40
C GLY A 28 -4.07 -15.11 -47.93
N THR A 29 -3.68 -14.99 -49.19
CA THR A 29 -2.78 -15.90 -49.91
C THR A 29 -1.32 -15.68 -49.51
N GLN A 30 -0.75 -16.50 -48.63
CA GLN A 30 0.68 -16.84 -48.65
C GLN A 30 0.90 -18.29 -48.24
N GLY A 31 1.58 -19.03 -49.12
CA GLY A 31 1.60 -20.49 -49.12
C GLY A 31 2.69 -21.13 -48.27
N HIS A 32 2.48 -22.42 -47.97
CA HIS A 32 3.50 -23.37 -47.56
C HIS A 32 3.35 -24.68 -48.35
N ALA A 33 4.49 -25.19 -48.82
CA ALA A 33 4.66 -26.47 -49.50
C ALA A 33 4.61 -27.65 -48.49
N PRO A 34 4.43 -28.91 -48.95
CA PRO A 34 3.74 -29.95 -48.20
C PRO A 34 4.66 -30.82 -47.33
N ALA A 35 4.11 -31.38 -46.25
CA ALA A 35 4.67 -32.53 -45.56
C ALA A 35 3.59 -33.62 -45.44
N ASP A 36 3.86 -34.73 -46.12
CA ASP A 36 3.11 -35.98 -46.14
C ASP A 36 2.99 -36.68 -44.76
N LYS A 37 1.96 -37.51 -44.65
CA LYS A 37 1.71 -38.62 -43.69
C LYS A 37 0.98 -38.27 -42.39
N LEU A 38 -0.36 -38.34 -42.44
CA LEU A 38 -1.23 -38.68 -41.30
C LEU A 38 -2.46 -39.46 -41.82
N SER A 39 -2.22 -40.63 -42.42
CA SER A 39 -3.28 -41.58 -42.82
C SER A 39 -2.92 -43.00 -42.40
N ALA A 40 -2.42 -43.15 -41.18
CA ALA A 40 -2.30 -44.41 -40.49
C ALA A 40 -2.60 -44.16 -39.02
N LEU A 41 -3.85 -44.43 -38.63
CA LEU A 41 -4.34 -44.89 -37.31
C LEU A 41 -5.86 -44.65 -37.18
N GLU A 42 -6.63 -44.93 -38.24
CA GLU A 42 -8.07 -45.17 -38.10
C GLU A 42 -8.29 -46.62 -37.65
N GLY A 43 -8.61 -46.79 -36.37
CA GLY A 43 -9.12 -48.03 -35.81
C GLY A 43 -10.63 -47.93 -35.64
N THR A 44 -11.37 -48.73 -36.41
CA THR A 44 -12.82 -48.91 -36.27
C THR A 44 -13.12 -49.89 -35.13
N ALA A 45 -13.69 -49.41 -34.03
CA ALA A 45 -14.35 -50.26 -33.04
C ALA A 45 -15.53 -49.50 -32.41
N GLY A 46 -16.75 -49.93 -32.77
CA GLY A 46 -17.97 -49.49 -32.12
C GLY A 46 -18.15 -50.20 -30.77
N HIS A 47 -18.62 -49.46 -29.77
CA HIS A 47 -19.19 -50.05 -28.56
C HIS A 47 -20.51 -49.36 -28.20
N ALA A 48 -21.47 -50.21 -27.85
CA ALA A 48 -22.79 -49.90 -27.35
C ALA A 48 -22.75 -49.06 -26.06
N GLY A 49 -23.83 -48.30 -25.82
CA GLY A 49 -23.98 -47.41 -24.68
C GLY A 49 -23.66 -48.09 -23.34
N ALA A 50 -22.58 -47.62 -22.71
CA ALA A 50 -22.31 -47.88 -21.31
C ALA A 50 -23.02 -46.78 -20.50
N ALA A 51 -23.95 -47.19 -19.63
CA ALA A 51 -24.46 -46.34 -18.57
C ALA A 51 -23.28 -45.74 -17.79
N ALA A 52 -23.38 -44.44 -17.47
CA ALA A 52 -22.37 -43.72 -16.70
C ALA A 52 -22.04 -44.50 -15.42
N ALA A 53 -20.82 -45.03 -15.35
CA ALA A 53 -20.26 -45.45 -14.08
C ALA A 53 -20.14 -44.20 -13.18
N PRO A 54 -20.49 -44.27 -11.89
CA PRO A 54 -20.26 -43.17 -10.98
C PRO A 54 -18.77 -42.81 -11.03
N ALA A 55 -18.47 -41.55 -11.35
CA ALA A 55 -17.11 -41.04 -11.37
C ALA A 55 -16.44 -41.41 -10.04
N ALA A 56 -15.28 -42.05 -10.11
CA ALA A 56 -14.48 -42.33 -8.93
C ALA A 56 -14.23 -41.00 -8.21
N VAL A 57 -14.73 -40.91 -6.97
CA VAL A 57 -14.53 -39.75 -6.09
C VAL A 57 -13.02 -39.57 -5.94
N ALA A 58 -12.49 -38.43 -6.43
CA ALA A 58 -11.10 -38.08 -6.18
C ALA A 58 -10.80 -38.18 -4.68
N PRO A 59 -9.64 -38.72 -4.27
CA PRO A 59 -9.32 -38.85 -2.84
C PRO A 59 -9.45 -37.48 -2.16
N PRO A 60 -10.01 -37.41 -0.94
CA PRO A 60 -10.18 -36.15 -0.25
C PRO A 60 -8.81 -35.46 -0.08
N LEU A 61 -8.72 -34.20 -0.49
CA LEU A 61 -7.57 -33.34 -0.19
C LEU A 61 -7.42 -33.30 1.33
N ASN A 62 -6.26 -33.74 1.84
CA ASN A 62 -5.95 -33.65 3.26
C ASN A 62 -5.40 -32.25 3.58
N ASP A 63 -6.26 -31.25 3.47
CA ASP A 63 -5.92 -29.83 3.55
C ASP A 63 -6.62 -29.10 4.71
N GLY A 64 -7.18 -29.87 5.65
CA GLY A 64 -7.88 -29.34 6.82
C GLY A 64 -9.25 -28.74 6.53
N ILE A 65 -9.86 -28.99 5.37
CA ILE A 65 -11.20 -28.50 5.04
C ILE A 65 -12.22 -29.65 5.02
N VAL A 66 -13.35 -29.46 5.69
CA VAL A 66 -14.47 -30.41 5.75
C VAL A 66 -15.72 -29.79 5.15
N CYS A 67 -16.39 -30.51 4.25
CA CYS A 67 -17.68 -30.15 3.68
C CYS A 67 -18.71 -31.22 4.11
N ASP A 68 -19.61 -30.89 5.02
CA ASP A 68 -20.59 -31.84 5.59
C ASP A 68 -21.96 -31.80 4.87
N GLY A 69 -22.14 -30.86 3.95
CA GLY A 69 -23.38 -30.64 3.20
C GLY A 69 -24.50 -29.94 3.99
N GLN A 70 -24.27 -29.54 5.25
CA GLN A 70 -25.23 -28.81 6.08
C GLN A 70 -25.03 -27.28 6.05
N GLY A 71 -23.92 -26.83 5.47
CA GLY A 71 -23.59 -25.42 5.30
C GLY A 71 -22.30 -25.24 4.49
N PRO A 72 -21.66 -24.07 4.60
CA PRO A 72 -20.35 -23.86 4.01
C PRO A 72 -19.31 -24.85 4.56
N CYS A 73 -18.39 -25.30 3.71
CA CYS A 73 -17.22 -26.05 4.12
C CYS A 73 -16.44 -25.27 5.18
N LEU A 74 -15.91 -25.96 6.18
CA LEU A 74 -15.21 -25.37 7.32
C LEU A 74 -13.75 -25.78 7.37
N GLU A 75 -12.89 -24.86 7.81
CA GLU A 75 -11.53 -25.17 8.23
C GLU A 75 -11.55 -25.85 9.61
N THR A 76 -10.98 -27.04 9.73
CA THR A 76 -11.08 -27.86 10.94
C THR A 76 -10.42 -27.20 12.15
N ALA A 77 -9.29 -26.51 11.95
CA ALA A 77 -8.54 -25.87 13.03
C ALA A 77 -9.29 -24.68 13.64
N THR A 78 -10.03 -23.92 12.83
CA THR A 78 -10.65 -22.66 13.26
C THR A 78 -12.17 -22.71 13.29
N GLN A 79 -12.78 -23.74 12.69
CA GLN A 79 -14.22 -23.89 12.46
C GLN A 79 -14.83 -22.74 11.62
N LEU A 80 -14.00 -22.04 10.84
CA LEU A 80 -14.43 -20.91 10.02
C LEU A 80 -14.78 -21.38 8.60
N PRO A 81 -15.82 -20.78 7.96
CA PRO A 81 -16.16 -21.07 6.58
C PRO A 81 -15.00 -20.82 5.62
N LEU A 82 -14.78 -21.77 4.71
CA LEU A 82 -13.89 -21.61 3.57
C LEU A 82 -14.47 -20.59 2.60
N ARG A 83 -13.59 -19.71 2.11
CA ARG A 83 -13.93 -18.72 1.10
C ARG A 83 -13.00 -18.83 -0.10
N VAL A 84 -13.50 -18.33 -1.22
CA VAL A 84 -12.77 -18.20 -2.47
C VAL A 84 -12.93 -16.79 -3.04
N LEU A 85 -11.94 -16.32 -3.77
CA LEU A 85 -11.97 -15.08 -4.53
C LEU A 85 -12.11 -15.38 -6.02
N PRO A 86 -13.18 -14.92 -6.69
CA PRO A 86 -13.29 -15.00 -8.15
C PRO A 86 -12.19 -14.22 -8.86
N ARG A 87 -11.56 -14.85 -9.85
CA ARG A 87 -10.66 -14.17 -10.79
C ARG A 87 -11.48 -13.40 -11.82
N PRO A 88 -10.90 -12.38 -12.49
CA PRO A 88 -11.58 -11.67 -13.57
C PRO A 88 -12.12 -12.60 -14.67
N PHE A 89 -13.26 -12.22 -15.27
CA PHE A 89 -13.90 -12.95 -16.39
C PHE A 89 -14.34 -14.39 -16.05
N SER A 90 -14.68 -14.65 -14.79
CA SER A 90 -15.14 -15.96 -14.33
C SER A 90 -16.66 -16.10 -14.41
N ASN A 91 -17.15 -17.32 -14.62
CA ASN A 91 -18.57 -17.63 -14.76
C ASN A 91 -19.05 -18.58 -13.66
N LEU A 92 -20.33 -18.47 -13.31
CA LEU A 92 -21.06 -19.38 -12.44
C LEU A 92 -21.94 -20.29 -13.28
N TYR A 93 -21.82 -21.60 -13.08
CA TYR A 93 -22.53 -22.65 -13.80
C TYR A 93 -23.56 -23.33 -12.92
N LYS A 94 -24.60 -23.90 -13.51
CA LYS A 94 -25.64 -24.62 -12.77
C LYS A 94 -25.13 -25.95 -12.21
N GLU A 95 -24.26 -26.62 -12.95
CA GLU A 95 -23.66 -27.93 -12.63
C GLU A 95 -22.14 -27.87 -12.78
N ALA A 96 -21.43 -28.86 -12.24
CA ALA A 96 -19.96 -28.94 -12.25
C ALA A 96 -19.40 -29.38 -13.62
N GLU A 97 -19.88 -28.76 -14.70
CA GLU A 97 -19.52 -29.08 -16.10
C GLU A 97 -19.49 -27.80 -16.95
N VAL A 98 -18.51 -27.68 -17.86
CA VAL A 98 -18.31 -26.44 -18.65
C VAL A 98 -19.41 -26.22 -19.69
N VAL A 99 -20.09 -27.28 -20.10
CA VAL A 99 -21.22 -27.22 -21.05
C VAL A 99 -22.56 -26.94 -20.36
N ALA A 100 -22.59 -26.82 -19.03
CA ALA A 100 -23.79 -26.49 -18.28
C ALA A 100 -24.19 -25.03 -18.48
N ASP A 101 -25.46 -24.73 -18.22
CA ASP A 101 -26.00 -23.37 -18.31
C ASP A 101 -25.23 -22.41 -17.39
N VAL A 102 -24.80 -21.28 -17.96
CA VAL A 102 -24.22 -20.17 -17.21
C VAL A 102 -25.35 -19.47 -16.45
N VAL A 103 -25.32 -19.58 -15.12
CA VAL A 103 -26.27 -18.93 -14.20
C VAL A 103 -25.94 -17.45 -14.07
N VAL A 104 -24.65 -17.12 -13.95
CA VAL A 104 -24.15 -15.74 -13.90
C VAL A 104 -22.86 -15.66 -14.70
N ALA A 105 -22.84 -14.80 -15.72
CA ALA A 105 -21.61 -14.47 -16.44
C ALA A 105 -20.86 -13.34 -15.72
N ASN A 106 -19.53 -13.32 -15.81
CA ASN A 106 -18.68 -12.27 -15.25
C ASN A 106 -18.97 -11.99 -13.76
N VAL A 107 -18.84 -13.03 -12.94
CA VAL A 107 -18.94 -12.92 -11.48
C VAL A 107 -17.98 -11.83 -11.00
N PRO A 108 -18.42 -10.88 -10.14
CA PRO A 108 -17.57 -9.81 -9.63
C PRO A 108 -16.27 -10.35 -9.04
N SER A 109 -15.14 -9.88 -9.57
CA SER A 109 -13.82 -10.35 -9.16
C SER A 109 -13.46 -9.89 -7.75
N PHE A 110 -12.67 -10.71 -7.04
CA PHE A 110 -12.18 -10.47 -5.67
C PHE A 110 -13.25 -10.18 -4.61
N ARG A 111 -14.52 -10.52 -4.88
CA ARG A 111 -15.57 -10.55 -3.86
C ARG A 111 -15.62 -11.93 -3.21
N PRO A 112 -15.43 -12.05 -1.89
CA PRO A 112 -15.42 -13.36 -1.24
C PRO A 112 -16.73 -14.12 -1.44
N LEU A 113 -16.63 -15.40 -1.82
CA LEU A 113 -17.75 -16.34 -1.89
C LEU A 113 -17.53 -17.48 -0.91
N TYR A 114 -18.60 -18.00 -0.31
CA TYR A 114 -18.55 -19.16 0.57
C TYR A 114 -18.57 -20.44 -0.26
N VAL A 115 -17.73 -21.41 0.12
CA VAL A 115 -17.69 -22.73 -0.50
C VAL A 115 -18.64 -23.66 0.25
N PHE A 116 -19.52 -24.36 -0.45
CA PHE A 116 -20.43 -25.38 0.09
C PHE A 116 -20.01 -26.81 -0.23
N ASN A 117 -19.32 -27.01 -1.36
CA ASN A 117 -18.83 -28.31 -1.78
C ASN A 117 -17.61 -28.18 -2.71
N ARG A 118 -16.85 -29.26 -2.83
CA ARG A 118 -15.63 -29.38 -3.63
C ARG A 118 -15.68 -30.67 -4.43
N TRP A 119 -15.47 -30.58 -5.74
CA TRP A 119 -15.60 -31.73 -6.65
C TRP A 119 -14.37 -31.87 -7.56
N ASN A 120 -13.74 -33.06 -7.57
CA ASN A 120 -12.58 -33.41 -8.39
C ASN A 120 -11.47 -32.34 -8.39
N LEU A 121 -11.18 -31.78 -7.21
CA LEU A 121 -10.15 -30.75 -7.07
C LEU A 121 -8.74 -31.35 -7.20
N ASP A 122 -7.92 -30.68 -7.99
CA ASP A 122 -6.48 -30.88 -8.07
C ASP A 122 -5.80 -29.51 -8.11
N LEU A 123 -5.11 -29.18 -7.01
CA LEU A 123 -4.39 -27.93 -6.81
C LEU A 123 -2.87 -28.14 -6.82
N SER A 124 -2.39 -29.31 -7.25
CA SER A 124 -0.96 -29.64 -7.29
C SER A 124 -0.17 -28.76 -8.25
N ARG A 125 -0.84 -28.22 -9.29
CA ARG A 125 -0.33 -27.21 -10.22
C ARG A 125 -1.18 -25.96 -10.15
N PRO A 126 -0.78 -24.94 -9.37
CA PRO A 126 -1.55 -23.72 -9.19
C PRO A 126 -1.86 -22.95 -10.49
N GLU A 127 -0.99 -23.06 -11.50
CA GLU A 127 -1.16 -22.49 -12.84
C GLU A 127 -2.27 -23.17 -13.66
N GLU A 128 -2.61 -24.42 -13.34
CA GLU A 128 -3.55 -25.27 -14.07
C GLU A 128 -4.54 -25.96 -13.11
N ALA A 129 -5.03 -25.25 -12.09
CA ALA A 129 -5.93 -25.81 -11.09
C ALA A 129 -7.18 -26.46 -11.72
N LYS A 130 -7.48 -27.71 -11.34
CA LYS A 130 -8.60 -28.49 -11.88
C LYS A 130 -9.67 -28.74 -10.82
N GLY A 131 -10.86 -29.05 -11.30
CA GLY A 131 -12.04 -29.34 -10.47
C GLY A 131 -12.96 -28.15 -10.30
N TRP A 132 -13.85 -28.26 -9.33
CA TRP A 132 -14.97 -27.36 -9.15
C TRP A 132 -15.27 -27.07 -7.68
N TYR A 133 -15.75 -25.86 -7.43
CA TYR A 133 -16.28 -25.42 -6.15
C TYR A 133 -17.76 -25.08 -6.31
N GLN A 134 -18.60 -25.60 -5.42
CA GLN A 134 -19.97 -25.13 -5.27
C GLN A 134 -19.93 -23.91 -4.35
N ILE A 135 -20.41 -22.76 -4.84
CA ILE A 135 -20.26 -21.48 -4.15
C ILE A 135 -21.60 -20.82 -3.84
N GLY A 136 -21.62 -19.89 -2.90
CA GLY A 136 -22.73 -18.97 -2.65
C GLY A 136 -22.23 -17.65 -2.06
N ARG A 137 -22.92 -16.54 -2.32
CA ARG A 137 -22.57 -15.22 -1.76
C ARG A 137 -22.94 -15.11 -0.27
N SER A 138 -23.85 -15.95 0.19
CA SER A 138 -24.25 -16.04 1.59
C SER A 138 -23.94 -17.42 2.16
N ARG A 139 -24.02 -17.54 3.49
CA ARG A 139 -23.79 -18.80 4.20
C ARG A 139 -24.98 -19.75 4.19
N THR A 140 -26.12 -19.34 3.65
CA THR A 140 -27.38 -20.06 3.80
C THR A 140 -27.62 -21.08 2.69
N ALA A 141 -27.22 -20.78 1.45
CA ALA A 141 -27.43 -21.67 0.32
C ALA A 141 -26.37 -21.48 -0.78
N PRO A 142 -26.01 -22.56 -1.50
CA PRO A 142 -25.21 -22.45 -2.72
C PRO A 142 -26.02 -21.86 -3.88
N GLU A 143 -25.34 -21.10 -4.74
CA GLU A 143 -25.88 -20.46 -5.95
C GLU A 143 -25.49 -21.18 -7.24
N GLY A 144 -24.37 -21.92 -7.24
CA GLY A 144 -23.90 -22.65 -8.43
C GLY A 144 -22.47 -23.17 -8.27
N TRP A 145 -21.86 -23.54 -9.39
CA TRP A 145 -20.52 -24.12 -9.48
C TRP A 145 -19.56 -23.22 -10.26
N MET A 146 -18.32 -23.12 -9.81
CA MET A 146 -17.25 -22.42 -10.52
C MET A 146 -16.03 -23.33 -10.67
N GLN A 147 -15.28 -23.17 -11.75
CA GLN A 147 -14.06 -23.95 -11.99
C GLN A 147 -12.95 -23.53 -11.03
N ALA A 148 -12.10 -24.48 -10.62
CA ALA A 148 -10.98 -24.21 -9.72
C ALA A 148 -10.01 -23.15 -10.30
N LYS A 149 -9.69 -23.21 -11.59
CA LYS A 149 -8.84 -22.20 -12.28
C LYS A 149 -9.37 -20.76 -12.21
N ASP A 150 -10.66 -20.59 -11.94
CA ASP A 150 -11.36 -19.30 -11.87
C ASP A 150 -11.45 -18.75 -10.44
N LEU A 151 -10.92 -19.49 -9.47
CA LEU A 151 -11.02 -19.18 -8.04
C LEU A 151 -9.64 -19.21 -7.38
N LEU A 152 -9.46 -18.32 -6.40
CA LEU A 152 -8.33 -18.36 -5.47
C LEU A 152 -8.87 -18.77 -4.09
N GLU A 153 -8.39 -19.88 -3.54
CA GLU A 153 -8.77 -20.31 -2.20
C GLU A 153 -8.21 -19.35 -1.14
N TRP A 154 -9.09 -18.67 -0.39
CA TRP A 154 -8.69 -17.56 0.47
C TRP A 154 -9.14 -17.79 1.91
N ARG A 155 -8.23 -18.37 2.69
CA ARG A 155 -8.50 -18.80 4.07
C ARG A 155 -8.48 -17.67 5.08
N GLN A 156 -7.77 -16.58 4.82
CA GLN A 156 -7.59 -15.44 5.72
C GLN A 156 -7.64 -14.14 4.94
N ALA A 157 -8.23 -13.07 5.49
CA ALA A 157 -8.45 -11.85 4.73
C ALA A 157 -7.20 -10.94 4.63
N LEU A 158 -6.03 -11.56 4.48
CA LEU A 158 -4.74 -10.87 4.39
C LEU A 158 -4.23 -10.87 2.95
N LEU A 159 -3.71 -9.72 2.56
CA LEU A 159 -2.95 -9.53 1.34
C LEU A 159 -1.60 -8.89 1.66
N VAL A 160 -0.69 -8.93 0.70
CA VAL A 160 0.57 -8.23 0.79
C VAL A 160 0.76 -7.24 -0.34
N SER A 161 1.60 -6.24 -0.12
CA SER A 161 2.13 -5.34 -1.14
C SER A 161 3.65 -5.34 -1.08
N TYR A 162 4.31 -4.86 -2.14
CA TYR A 162 5.76 -4.71 -2.15
C TYR A 162 6.16 -3.52 -1.28
N THR A 163 7.21 -3.66 -0.49
CA THR A 163 7.82 -2.53 0.22
C THR A 163 8.55 -1.63 -0.79
N HIS A 164 8.86 -0.38 -0.45
CA HIS A 164 9.70 0.43 -1.33
C HIS A 164 11.06 -0.26 -1.53
N PRO A 165 11.54 -0.51 -2.77
CA PRO A 165 12.70 -1.35 -3.01
C PRO A 165 14.03 -0.68 -2.62
N GLY A 166 14.01 0.61 -2.34
CA GLY A 166 15.20 1.40 -2.02
C GLY A 166 16.08 1.64 -3.25
N ASN A 167 17.21 2.33 -3.05
CA ASN A 167 18.14 2.63 -4.13
C ASN A 167 18.79 1.34 -4.70
N PRO A 168 19.27 1.34 -5.96
CA PRO A 168 19.83 0.13 -6.58
C PRO A 168 21.08 -0.46 -5.91
N LEU A 169 21.77 0.30 -5.05
CA LEU A 169 23.05 -0.10 -4.44
C LEU A 169 22.88 -0.68 -3.04
N GLU A 170 22.00 -0.10 -2.22
CA GLU A 170 21.79 -0.42 -0.80
C GLU A 170 20.39 -0.99 -0.53
N GLY A 171 19.46 -0.85 -1.48
CA GLY A 171 18.09 -1.33 -1.36
C GLY A 171 17.95 -2.84 -1.60
N ARG A 172 16.75 -3.36 -1.31
CA ARG A 172 16.42 -4.77 -1.50
C ARG A 172 16.36 -5.15 -2.99
N ASN A 173 16.45 -6.45 -3.22
CA ASN A 173 16.23 -7.05 -4.52
C ASN A 173 14.72 -7.29 -4.76
N PRO A 174 14.30 -7.44 -6.02
CA PRO A 174 12.91 -7.76 -6.32
C PRO A 174 12.53 -9.15 -5.80
N VAL A 175 11.31 -9.28 -5.32
CA VAL A 175 10.76 -10.55 -4.84
C VAL A 175 10.76 -11.60 -5.96
N LEU A 176 11.36 -12.77 -5.69
CA LEU A 176 11.36 -13.92 -6.59
C LEU A 176 10.17 -14.85 -6.29
N MET A 177 9.48 -15.31 -7.33
CA MET A 177 8.27 -16.14 -7.22
C MET A 177 8.53 -17.56 -7.75
N PHE A 178 8.52 -18.53 -6.85
CA PHE A 178 8.83 -19.93 -7.12
C PHE A 178 7.57 -20.76 -7.34
N ARG A 179 7.67 -21.80 -8.16
CA ARG A 179 6.54 -22.71 -8.47
C ARG A 179 6.04 -23.43 -7.23
N ASP A 180 6.96 -23.89 -6.38
CA ASP A 180 6.68 -24.74 -5.23
C ASP A 180 7.50 -24.32 -4.00
N GLN A 181 6.98 -24.68 -2.82
CA GLN A 181 7.59 -24.36 -1.54
C GLN A 181 8.98 -25.00 -1.38
N ALA A 182 9.19 -26.22 -1.88
CA ALA A 182 10.44 -26.95 -1.69
C ALA A 182 11.59 -26.28 -2.45
N SER A 183 11.33 -25.77 -3.65
CA SER A 183 12.29 -24.96 -4.43
C SER A 183 12.75 -23.72 -3.66
N LEU A 184 11.80 -22.94 -3.13
CA LEU A 184 12.10 -21.78 -2.29
C LEU A 184 12.87 -22.18 -1.02
N GLN A 185 12.38 -23.20 -0.31
CA GLN A 185 12.96 -23.65 0.95
C GLN A 185 14.36 -24.23 0.77
N SER A 186 14.69 -24.79 -0.40
CA SER A 186 16.05 -25.23 -0.73
C SER A 186 17.05 -24.08 -0.82
N ILE A 187 16.59 -22.86 -1.10
CA ILE A 187 17.42 -21.64 -1.08
C ILE A 187 17.53 -21.14 0.35
N VAL A 188 16.39 -21.03 1.05
CA VAL A 188 16.33 -20.52 2.43
C VAL A 188 17.14 -21.38 3.41
N ASN A 189 17.15 -22.69 3.23
CA ASN A 189 17.90 -23.62 4.09
C ASN A 189 19.37 -23.78 3.68
N ASP A 190 19.83 -23.09 2.64
CA ASP A 190 21.23 -23.16 2.20
C ASP A 190 22.15 -22.45 3.20
N LEU A 191 23.31 -23.04 3.50
CA LEU A 191 24.29 -22.43 4.39
C LEU A 191 24.84 -21.10 3.83
N ASP A 192 24.84 -20.95 2.51
CA ASP A 192 25.16 -19.70 1.82
C ASP A 192 23.94 -19.20 1.02
N MET A 193 22.82 -18.98 1.72
CA MET A 193 21.59 -18.46 1.13
C MET A 193 21.86 -17.18 0.32
N ALA A 194 22.62 -16.23 0.87
CA ALA A 194 22.91 -14.96 0.22
C ALA A 194 23.71 -15.14 -1.08
N GLY A 195 24.74 -15.99 -1.10
CA GLY A 195 25.51 -16.30 -2.30
C GLY A 195 24.69 -17.02 -3.37
N LYS A 196 23.81 -17.94 -2.97
CA LYS A 196 22.87 -18.61 -3.86
C LYS A 196 21.84 -17.67 -4.46
N ALA A 197 21.26 -16.79 -3.65
CA ALA A 197 20.34 -15.75 -4.10
C ALA A 197 21.03 -14.78 -5.06
N LYS A 198 22.24 -14.32 -4.74
CA LYS A 198 23.05 -13.48 -5.63
C LYS A 198 23.28 -14.14 -7.00
N THR A 199 23.63 -15.43 -7.00
CA THR A 199 23.81 -16.20 -8.24
C THR A 199 22.52 -16.26 -9.08
N LEU A 200 21.36 -16.39 -8.43
CA LEU A 200 20.06 -16.35 -9.11
C LEU A 200 19.80 -14.98 -9.75
N TYR A 201 19.97 -13.88 -9.02
CA TYR A 201 19.76 -12.53 -9.56
C TYR A 201 20.73 -12.21 -10.70
N GLU A 202 22.01 -12.58 -10.57
CA GLU A 202 23.00 -12.42 -11.65
C GLU A 202 22.65 -13.26 -12.89
N GLY A 203 22.12 -14.47 -12.68
CA GLY A 203 21.62 -15.34 -13.74
C GLY A 203 20.45 -14.70 -14.50
N ILE A 204 19.45 -14.21 -13.75
CA ILE A 204 18.27 -13.52 -14.29
C ILE A 204 18.69 -12.30 -15.13
N GLY A 205 19.62 -11.49 -14.62
CA GLY A 205 20.16 -10.33 -15.35
C GLY A 205 20.91 -10.70 -16.64
N LYS A 206 21.35 -11.95 -16.80
CA LYS A 206 21.96 -12.51 -18.01
C LYS A 206 20.97 -13.28 -18.90
N GLY A 207 19.69 -13.27 -18.56
CA GLY A 207 18.63 -14.01 -19.28
C GLY A 207 18.55 -15.50 -18.95
N ASN A 208 19.16 -15.96 -17.85
CA ASN A 208 19.03 -17.32 -17.36
C ASN A 208 17.92 -17.40 -16.30
N PHE A 209 16.85 -18.13 -16.60
CA PHE A 209 15.66 -18.26 -15.75
C PHE A 209 15.50 -19.73 -15.34
N PRO A 210 15.68 -20.08 -14.05
CA PRO A 210 15.45 -21.44 -13.56
C PRO A 210 14.01 -21.90 -13.80
N GLU A 211 13.80 -23.18 -14.13
CA GLU A 211 12.47 -23.75 -14.44
C GLU A 211 11.44 -23.60 -13.29
N ASN A 212 11.93 -23.61 -12.05
CA ASN A 212 11.11 -23.46 -10.85
C ASN A 212 10.84 -21.98 -10.49
N LEU A 213 11.41 -21.02 -11.21
CA LEU A 213 11.14 -19.59 -11.06
C LEU A 213 10.04 -19.19 -12.05
N VAL A 214 8.83 -18.95 -11.55
CA VAL A 214 7.65 -18.68 -12.38
C VAL A 214 7.58 -17.21 -12.79
N SER A 215 7.83 -16.31 -11.83
CA SER A 215 7.75 -14.87 -12.03
C SER A 215 8.69 -14.13 -11.05
N MET A 216 8.68 -12.81 -11.11
CA MET A 216 9.37 -11.94 -10.17
C MET A 216 8.64 -10.60 -10.06
N GLU A 217 8.83 -9.90 -8.95
CA GLU A 217 8.49 -8.48 -8.85
C GLU A 217 9.25 -7.68 -9.92
N PRO A 218 8.60 -6.72 -10.60
CA PRO A 218 9.28 -5.79 -11.48
C PRO A 218 10.36 -5.00 -10.73
N GLN A 219 11.48 -4.73 -11.39
CA GLN A 219 12.53 -3.88 -10.83
C GLN A 219 12.01 -2.48 -10.49
N ARG A 220 11.15 -1.90 -11.35
CA ARG A 220 10.45 -0.65 -11.05
C ARG A 220 9.40 -0.88 -9.96
N PHE A 221 9.36 0.01 -8.97
CA PHE A 221 8.47 -0.11 -7.82
C PHE A 221 7.01 -0.05 -8.24
N VAL A 222 6.20 -1.00 -7.78
CA VAL A 222 4.74 -0.96 -7.93
C VAL A 222 4.12 -0.58 -6.59
N ASP A 223 3.66 0.66 -6.47
CA ASP A 223 2.99 1.15 -5.26
C ASP A 223 1.49 0.85 -5.31
N ILE A 224 1.02 -0.02 -4.40
CA ILE A 224 -0.39 -0.42 -4.31
C ILE A 224 -1.35 0.75 -4.03
N THR A 225 -0.85 1.84 -3.40
CA THR A 225 -1.63 3.05 -3.09
C THR A 225 -1.87 3.94 -4.31
N ARG A 226 -1.24 3.62 -5.46
CA ARG A 226 -1.40 4.32 -6.74
C ARG A 226 -1.91 3.41 -7.83
N GLN A 227 -1.34 2.22 -7.93
CA GLN A 227 -1.72 1.20 -8.90
C GLN A 227 -2.23 0.00 -8.12
N PHE A 228 -3.55 -0.19 -8.11
CA PHE A 228 -4.12 -1.25 -7.32
C PHE A 228 -3.87 -2.63 -7.93
N TYR A 229 -3.35 -3.52 -7.10
CA TYR A 229 -3.21 -4.94 -7.34
C TYR A 229 -3.44 -5.67 -6.02
N VAL A 230 -3.64 -6.98 -6.07
CA VAL A 230 -3.77 -7.80 -4.86
C VAL A 230 -2.78 -8.94 -4.90
N LEU A 231 -2.10 -9.16 -3.76
CA LEU A 231 -1.32 -10.36 -3.50
C LEU A 231 -1.91 -11.09 -2.28
N PRO A 232 -3.11 -11.70 -2.38
CA PRO A 232 -3.67 -12.47 -1.28
C PRO A 232 -2.72 -13.60 -0.84
N ILE A 233 -2.60 -13.78 0.48
CA ILE A 233 -1.88 -14.90 1.06
C ILE A 233 -2.81 -16.13 1.03
N LEU A 234 -2.46 -17.12 0.22
CA LEU A 234 -3.23 -18.37 0.09
C LEU A 234 -2.81 -19.40 1.13
N GLN A 235 -1.50 -19.58 1.29
CA GLN A 235 -0.87 -20.50 2.25
C GLN A 235 0.41 -19.87 2.80
N TRP A 236 0.89 -20.39 3.92
CA TRP A 236 2.13 -19.93 4.52
C TRP A 236 2.80 -21.00 5.36
N SER A 237 4.10 -20.84 5.57
CA SER A 237 4.84 -21.52 6.63
C SER A 237 5.84 -20.57 7.27
N GLN A 238 6.25 -20.86 8.50
CA GLN A 238 7.26 -20.09 9.22
C GLN A 238 8.57 -20.86 9.30
N THR A 239 9.67 -20.14 9.20
CA THR A 239 11.00 -20.61 9.54
C THR A 239 11.77 -19.49 10.22
N GLN A 240 13.04 -19.73 10.56
CA GLN A 240 13.90 -18.73 11.19
C GLN A 240 15.16 -18.52 10.36
N ILE A 241 15.54 -17.26 10.18
CA ILE A 241 16.81 -16.85 9.58
C ILE A 241 17.49 -15.92 10.59
N ASP A 242 18.71 -16.25 10.99
CA ASP A 242 19.49 -15.47 11.97
C ASP A 242 18.77 -15.21 13.32
N GLY A 243 17.82 -16.08 13.68
CA GLY A 243 17.00 -15.96 14.89
C GLY A 243 15.71 -15.17 14.71
N ASP A 244 15.50 -14.55 13.55
CA ASP A 244 14.27 -13.83 13.21
C ASP A 244 13.25 -14.75 12.54
N ASP A 245 11.99 -14.65 12.96
CA ASP A 245 10.89 -15.36 12.31
C ASP A 245 10.62 -14.76 10.91
N VAL A 246 10.70 -15.61 9.89
CA VAL A 246 10.42 -15.26 8.48
C VAL A 246 9.38 -16.20 7.89
N ARG A 247 8.66 -15.72 6.88
CA ARG A 247 7.50 -16.43 6.32
C ARG A 247 7.76 -16.79 4.87
N LEU A 248 7.48 -18.05 4.54
CA LEU A 248 7.33 -18.50 3.17
C LEU A 248 5.83 -18.38 2.86
N LEU A 249 5.49 -17.57 1.87
CA LEU A 249 4.11 -17.26 1.51
C LEU A 249 3.79 -17.83 0.13
N GLN A 250 2.68 -18.54 0.01
CA GLN A 250 2.05 -18.75 -1.29
C GLN A 250 1.13 -17.57 -1.57
N LEU A 251 1.46 -16.79 -2.59
CA LEU A 251 0.70 -15.62 -3.01
C LEU A 251 0.02 -15.90 -4.34
N ALA A 252 -1.13 -15.27 -4.56
CA ALA A 252 -1.64 -15.09 -5.92
C ALA A 252 -1.42 -13.65 -6.36
N ALA A 253 -0.68 -13.41 -7.44
CA ALA A 253 -0.62 -12.10 -8.04
C ALA A 253 -1.84 -11.89 -8.92
N ALA A 254 -2.68 -10.90 -8.61
CA ALA A 254 -3.89 -10.66 -9.37
C ALA A 254 -4.18 -9.16 -9.52
N VAL A 255 -4.57 -8.78 -10.73
CA VAL A 255 -4.85 -7.39 -11.10
C VAL A 255 -6.30 -7.33 -11.57
N PRO A 256 -7.12 -6.39 -11.06
CA PRO A 256 -8.48 -6.23 -11.54
C PRO A 256 -8.57 -6.11 -13.06
N ARG A 257 -9.63 -6.71 -13.61
CA ARG A 257 -9.97 -6.65 -15.04
C ARG A 257 -8.87 -7.19 -15.96
N SER A 258 -7.94 -7.96 -15.44
CA SER A 258 -6.79 -8.46 -16.18
C SER A 258 -6.64 -9.96 -15.97
N ARG A 259 -6.35 -10.69 -17.05
CA ARG A 259 -6.14 -12.14 -17.03
C ARG A 259 -4.99 -12.54 -17.96
N GLY A 260 -4.43 -13.72 -17.73
CA GLY A 260 -3.24 -14.20 -18.43
C GLY A 260 -2.00 -14.06 -17.56
N ALA A 261 -1.35 -15.19 -17.29
CA ALA A 261 -0.21 -15.28 -16.39
C ALA A 261 1.01 -14.51 -16.90
N ASP A 262 1.50 -13.55 -16.12
CA ASP A 262 2.75 -12.83 -16.36
C ASP A 262 3.95 -13.64 -15.84
N THR A 263 4.35 -14.65 -16.62
CA THR A 263 5.49 -15.53 -16.30
C THR A 263 6.78 -15.04 -16.96
N LEU A 264 7.91 -15.49 -16.45
CA LEU A 264 9.23 -15.25 -17.06
C LEU A 264 9.44 -16.05 -18.36
N GLU A 265 8.46 -16.83 -18.82
CA GLU A 265 8.49 -17.41 -20.17
C GLU A 265 8.00 -16.40 -21.22
N ASN A 266 7.14 -15.46 -20.83
CA ASN A 266 6.64 -14.38 -21.67
C ASN A 266 7.74 -13.31 -21.88
N SER A 267 8.14 -13.08 -23.14
CA SER A 267 9.14 -12.06 -23.50
C SER A 267 8.76 -10.66 -23.03
N ASP A 268 7.50 -10.28 -23.21
CA ASP A 268 7.04 -8.91 -22.99
C ASP A 268 7.06 -8.59 -21.49
N TYR A 269 6.59 -9.53 -20.67
CA TYR A 269 6.67 -9.39 -19.21
C TYR A 269 8.11 -9.41 -18.72
N ARG A 270 8.97 -10.30 -19.24
CA ARG A 270 10.39 -10.33 -18.88
C ARG A 270 11.08 -8.99 -19.13
N GLU A 271 10.90 -8.42 -20.32
CA GLU A 271 11.49 -7.14 -20.68
C GLU A 271 11.02 -6.04 -19.74
N GLN A 272 9.71 -5.98 -19.44
CA GLN A 272 9.14 -5.01 -18.51
C GLN A 272 9.64 -5.19 -17.07
N ALA A 273 9.69 -6.42 -16.56
CA ALA A 273 10.11 -6.73 -15.21
C ALA A 273 11.60 -6.42 -14.97
N GLN A 274 12.42 -6.44 -16.03
CA GLN A 274 13.86 -6.17 -15.95
C GLN A 274 14.24 -4.69 -16.16
N VAL A 275 13.30 -3.82 -16.53
CA VAL A 275 13.60 -2.38 -16.65
C VAL A 275 14.00 -1.82 -15.29
N GLY A 276 15.23 -1.31 -15.18
CA GLY A 276 15.79 -0.83 -13.92
C GLY A 276 14.95 0.26 -13.23
N ARG A 277 14.95 0.24 -11.89
CA ARG A 277 14.18 1.18 -11.04
C ARG A 277 14.58 2.65 -11.19
N THR A 278 15.75 2.93 -11.75
CA THR A 278 16.25 4.29 -12.08
C THR A 278 16.25 4.58 -13.58
N ALA A 279 15.83 3.61 -14.42
CA ALA A 279 15.81 3.78 -15.86
C ALA A 279 14.69 4.75 -16.25
N ALA A 280 15.09 5.99 -16.53
CA ALA A 280 14.23 7.07 -16.97
C ALA A 280 13.63 6.80 -18.35
N GLY A 281 12.29 6.77 -18.44
CA GLY A 281 11.56 6.92 -19.71
C GLY A 281 11.42 8.39 -20.11
N GLY A 282 10.72 8.67 -21.22
CA GLY A 282 10.40 10.05 -21.65
C GLY A 282 9.56 10.86 -20.64
N THR A 283 8.94 10.18 -19.68
CA THR A 283 8.00 10.70 -18.67
C THR A 283 8.67 11.62 -17.64
N LEU A 284 9.98 11.49 -17.42
CA LEU A 284 10.72 12.42 -16.54
C LEU A 284 10.80 13.84 -17.11
N GLN A 285 10.59 14.03 -18.42
CA GLN A 285 10.62 15.36 -19.04
C GLN A 285 9.49 16.27 -18.57
N SER A 286 8.41 15.71 -18.01
CA SER A 286 7.25 16.47 -17.48
C SER A 286 7.17 16.47 -15.95
N VAL A 287 8.22 16.04 -15.24
CA VAL A 287 8.19 15.97 -13.77
C VAL A 287 7.94 17.37 -13.19
N LYS A 288 7.01 17.43 -12.24
CA LYS A 288 6.68 18.61 -11.44
C LYS A 288 7.18 18.38 -10.01
N THR A 289 7.47 19.46 -9.29
CA THR A 289 7.89 19.39 -7.89
C THR A 289 7.10 20.38 -7.05
N ASP A 290 6.54 19.89 -5.96
CA ASP A 290 5.85 20.68 -4.95
C ASP A 290 6.67 20.64 -3.66
N ILE A 291 6.91 21.81 -3.07
CA ILE A 291 7.68 21.95 -1.83
C ILE A 291 6.87 22.76 -0.83
N VAL A 292 6.49 22.14 0.28
CA VAL A 292 5.80 22.82 1.39
C VAL A 292 6.81 23.07 2.51
N PHE A 293 7.01 24.33 2.86
CA PHE A 293 7.79 24.69 4.04
C PHE A 293 6.91 24.63 5.27
N VAL A 294 7.39 23.96 6.32
CA VAL A 294 6.72 23.85 7.63
C VAL A 294 7.65 24.50 8.63
N ILE A 295 7.30 25.69 9.09
CA ILE A 295 8.22 26.53 9.84
C ILE A 295 7.64 26.86 11.21
N ASP A 296 8.45 26.60 12.24
CA ASP A 296 8.22 27.13 13.57
C ASP A 296 8.26 28.67 13.54
N THR A 297 7.22 29.31 14.06
CA THR A 297 7.09 30.77 14.12
C THR A 297 7.06 31.31 15.55
N THR A 298 7.70 30.62 16.48
CA THR A 298 7.97 31.07 17.84
C THR A 298 9.06 32.14 17.87
N ARG A 299 9.22 32.78 19.02
CA ARG A 299 10.06 33.98 19.17
C ARG A 299 11.52 33.80 18.75
N SER A 300 12.11 32.62 18.95
CA SER A 300 13.50 32.32 18.57
C SER A 300 13.70 32.24 17.06
N MET A 301 12.63 32.07 16.28
CA MET A 301 12.73 31.63 14.90
C MET A 301 12.92 32.74 13.85
N GLN A 302 12.75 34.02 14.22
CA GLN A 302 12.78 35.14 13.26
C GLN A 302 14.02 35.16 12.33
N PRO A 303 15.26 35.00 12.84
CA PRO A 303 16.44 35.01 11.97
C PRO A 303 16.41 33.90 10.90
N PHE A 304 15.92 32.71 11.25
CA PHE A 304 15.86 31.57 10.31
C PHE A 304 14.74 31.72 9.30
N ILE A 305 13.61 32.31 9.68
CA ILE A 305 12.54 32.69 8.76
C ILE A 305 13.09 33.65 7.69
N ASP A 306 13.82 34.68 8.13
CA ASP A 306 14.46 35.65 7.23
C ASP A 306 15.48 34.98 6.30
N MET A 307 16.31 34.07 6.81
CA MET A 307 17.28 33.32 5.99
C MET A 307 16.61 32.34 5.01
N THR A 308 15.51 31.71 5.42
CA THR A 308 14.73 30.81 4.55
C THR A 308 14.12 31.60 3.40
N ARG A 309 13.53 32.77 3.69
CA ARG A 309 13.05 33.70 2.67
C ARG A 309 14.15 34.09 1.70
N ASP A 310 15.32 34.49 2.21
CA ASP A 310 16.45 34.90 1.38
C ASP A 310 16.92 33.77 0.45
N ALA A 311 17.02 32.54 0.97
CA ALA A 311 17.43 31.35 0.20
C ALA A 311 16.41 30.99 -0.88
N VAL A 312 15.11 31.01 -0.56
CA VAL A 312 14.04 30.81 -1.54
C VAL A 312 14.08 31.90 -2.61
N ALA A 313 14.23 33.16 -2.23
CA ALA A 313 14.38 34.27 -3.17
C ALA A 313 15.62 34.12 -4.07
N GLY A 314 16.72 33.58 -3.54
CA GLY A 314 17.92 33.25 -4.30
C GLY A 314 17.71 32.11 -5.30
N MET A 315 16.96 31.08 -4.90
CA MET A 315 16.60 29.94 -5.74
C MET A 315 15.70 30.35 -6.90
N THR A 316 14.64 31.11 -6.63
CA THR A 316 13.64 31.49 -7.64
C THR A 316 14.22 32.40 -8.72
N LYS A 317 15.15 33.29 -8.35
CA LYS A 317 15.91 34.12 -9.30
C LYS A 317 16.71 33.31 -10.33
N LYS A 318 17.03 32.04 -10.04
CA LYS A 318 17.77 31.15 -10.95
C LYS A 318 16.86 30.33 -11.86
N PHE A 319 15.53 30.38 -11.67
CA PHE A 319 14.60 29.62 -12.49
C PHE A 319 14.51 30.22 -13.90
N SER A 320 14.58 29.35 -14.90
CA SER A 320 14.06 29.68 -16.23
C SER A 320 12.53 29.76 -16.18
N ALA A 321 11.89 30.36 -17.19
CA ALA A 321 10.43 30.36 -17.29
C ALA A 321 9.86 28.93 -17.25
N GLU A 322 10.53 27.98 -17.89
CA GLU A 322 10.14 26.56 -17.89
C GLU A 322 10.28 25.92 -16.50
N THR A 323 11.36 26.23 -15.78
CA THR A 323 11.59 25.72 -14.42
C THR A 323 10.58 26.30 -13.43
N ALA A 324 10.21 27.57 -13.58
CA ALA A 324 9.26 28.26 -12.72
C ALA A 324 7.85 27.65 -12.78
N ASP A 325 7.42 27.12 -13.93
CA ASP A 325 6.12 26.44 -14.07
C ASP A 325 6.10 25.04 -13.43
N ARG A 326 7.28 24.42 -13.27
CA ARG A 326 7.42 23.08 -12.69
C ARG A 326 7.43 23.09 -11.17
N PHE A 327 7.81 24.20 -10.52
CA PHE A 327 7.78 24.32 -9.06
C PHE A 327 6.53 25.01 -8.56
N ARG A 328 5.93 24.46 -7.50
CA ARG A 328 4.98 25.20 -6.67
C ARG A 328 5.34 25.03 -5.21
N PHE A 329 5.00 26.04 -4.43
CA PHE A 329 5.43 26.15 -3.05
C PHE A 329 4.24 26.28 -2.11
N GLY A 330 4.36 25.71 -0.92
CA GLY A 330 3.44 25.95 0.18
C GLY A 330 4.16 26.48 1.41
N LEU A 331 3.41 27.10 2.31
CA LEU A 331 3.87 27.57 3.60
C LEU A 331 2.85 27.20 4.67
N VAL A 332 3.30 26.36 5.60
CA VAL A 332 2.61 26.05 6.83
C VAL A 332 3.45 26.58 7.99
N VAL A 333 2.79 27.24 8.93
CA VAL A 333 3.43 27.77 10.14
C VAL A 333 2.80 27.13 11.35
N TYR A 334 3.60 26.87 12.37
CA TYR A 334 3.13 26.35 13.66
C TYR A 334 3.79 27.08 14.84
N ARG A 335 3.17 26.93 16.01
CA ARG A 335 3.58 27.41 17.33
C ARG A 335 3.17 26.33 18.35
N ASP A 336 2.82 26.73 19.57
CA ASP A 336 2.29 25.86 20.63
C ASP A 336 0.75 26.00 20.82
N SER A 337 0.22 25.21 21.75
CA SER A 337 -1.14 25.17 22.24
C SER A 337 -1.67 26.53 22.74
N LEU A 338 -2.76 26.96 22.13
CA LEU A 338 -3.51 28.16 22.52
C LEU A 338 -4.20 28.04 23.88
N GLU A 339 -4.42 26.83 24.39
CA GLU A 339 -4.99 26.65 25.72
C GLU A 339 -3.95 26.96 26.82
N ALA A 340 -2.69 26.60 26.58
CA ALA A 340 -1.59 26.91 27.45
C ALA A 340 -1.21 28.40 27.32
N ALA A 341 -1.03 28.88 26.09
CA ALA A 341 -0.67 30.27 25.81
C ALA A 341 -1.63 30.93 24.80
N PRO A 342 -2.78 31.48 25.26
CA PRO A 342 -3.80 32.09 24.37
C PRO A 342 -3.30 33.25 23.50
N GLN A 343 -2.14 33.82 23.83
CA GLN A 343 -1.55 34.96 23.10
C GLN A 343 -0.72 34.52 21.88
N LEU A 344 -0.61 33.22 21.61
CA LEU A 344 0.11 32.68 20.45
C LEU A 344 -0.67 32.75 19.12
N ASP A 345 -1.90 33.27 19.11
CA ASP A 345 -2.78 33.48 17.93
C ASP A 345 -3.25 32.20 17.22
N TYR A 346 -2.34 31.32 16.80
CA TYR A 346 -2.65 30.03 16.18
C TYR A 346 -1.72 28.91 16.66
N LEU A 347 -2.22 27.67 16.55
CA LEU A 347 -1.45 26.46 16.80
C LEU A 347 -0.71 26.01 15.52
N ALA A 348 -1.45 25.80 14.42
CA ALA A 348 -0.90 25.55 13.09
C ALA A 348 -1.81 26.20 12.02
N ARG A 349 -1.22 26.75 10.96
CA ARG A 349 -1.95 27.42 9.87
C ARG A 349 -1.29 27.15 8.53
N ASN A 350 -2.10 26.76 7.54
CA ASN A 350 -1.70 26.77 6.13
C ASN A 350 -1.90 28.18 5.56
N LEU A 351 -0.81 28.88 5.25
CA LEU A 351 -0.84 30.21 4.62
C LEU A 351 -0.98 30.13 3.09
N THR A 352 -0.98 28.92 2.54
CA THR A 352 -1.13 28.63 1.11
C THR A 352 -2.22 27.58 0.88
N PRO A 353 -3.53 27.96 0.93
CA PRO A 353 -4.62 27.04 0.63
C PRO A 353 -4.56 26.42 -0.77
N ASP A 354 -3.88 27.10 -1.69
CA ASP A 354 -3.40 26.58 -2.97
C ASP A 354 -1.90 26.84 -3.05
N LEU A 355 -1.16 25.94 -3.70
CA LEU A 355 0.29 26.10 -3.86
C LEU A 355 0.62 27.27 -4.79
N VAL A 356 1.63 28.05 -4.44
CA VAL A 356 1.95 29.35 -5.04
C VAL A 356 3.28 29.33 -5.81
N SER A 357 3.58 30.41 -6.54
CA SER A 357 4.93 30.60 -7.12
C SER A 357 5.95 30.93 -6.02
N GLY A 358 7.24 30.80 -6.34
CA GLY A 358 8.29 31.12 -5.38
C GLY A 358 8.36 32.60 -5.03
N GLU A 359 8.04 33.50 -5.96
CA GLU A 359 7.95 34.95 -5.71
C GLU A 359 6.82 35.26 -4.71
N GLN A 360 5.67 34.59 -4.86
CA GLN A 360 4.56 34.74 -3.93
C GLN A 360 4.88 34.12 -2.56
N LEU A 361 5.61 32.99 -2.50
CA LEU A 361 6.10 32.44 -1.24
C LEU A 361 7.02 33.44 -0.51
N VAL A 362 7.94 34.08 -1.21
CA VAL A 362 8.81 35.13 -0.62
C VAL A 362 7.98 36.27 -0.03
N GLN A 363 6.96 36.73 -0.74
CA GLN A 363 6.05 37.77 -0.24
C GLN A 363 5.27 37.33 1.01
N LEU A 364 4.84 36.07 1.07
CA LEU A 364 4.16 35.51 2.24
C LEU A 364 5.09 35.41 3.45
N LEU A 365 6.33 34.96 3.26
CA LEU A 365 7.33 34.92 4.32
C LEU A 365 7.67 36.31 4.86
N GLU A 366 7.63 37.36 4.02
CA GLU A 366 7.82 38.75 4.46
C GLU A 366 6.65 39.32 5.27
N LYS A 367 5.40 38.96 4.90
CA LYS A 367 4.20 39.61 5.45
C LYS A 367 3.54 38.84 6.57
N ASP A 368 3.42 37.53 6.40
CA ASP A 368 2.53 36.67 7.19
C ASP A 368 3.28 35.53 7.89
N GLY A 369 4.55 35.27 7.51
CA GLY A 369 5.39 34.20 8.08
C GLY A 369 6.24 34.59 9.28
N GLY A 370 6.08 35.82 9.81
CA GLY A 370 6.91 36.33 10.90
C GLY A 370 6.73 35.61 12.24
N ALA A 371 7.80 35.57 13.04
CA ALA A 371 7.78 35.02 14.39
C ALA A 371 6.89 35.84 15.33
N THR A 372 6.25 35.16 16.29
CA THR A 372 5.54 35.85 17.37
C THR A 372 6.51 36.55 18.33
N ALA A 373 6.08 37.65 18.94
CA ALA A 373 6.82 38.31 20.01
C ALA A 373 6.66 37.60 21.38
N VAL A 374 5.69 36.69 21.48
CA VAL A 374 5.31 35.98 22.70
C VAL A 374 5.97 34.61 22.73
N GLY A 375 6.47 34.18 23.89
CA GLY A 375 6.99 32.82 24.08
C GLY A 375 5.90 31.83 24.48
N SER A 376 6.16 30.55 24.21
CA SER A 376 5.47 29.39 24.78
C SER A 376 5.74 29.28 26.29
N ILE A 377 4.98 28.41 26.97
CA ILE A 377 5.13 28.19 28.42
C ILE A 377 6.25 27.20 28.70
N ASP A 378 6.23 26.07 28.01
CA ASP A 378 7.27 25.07 27.97
C ASP A 378 8.02 25.12 26.64
N TYR A 379 9.15 24.41 26.56
CA TYR A 379 10.00 24.47 25.38
C TYR A 379 9.44 23.65 24.21
N ALA A 380 8.65 22.61 24.48
CA ALA A 380 8.01 21.81 23.44
C ALA A 380 6.89 22.60 22.74
N GLU A 381 6.71 22.33 21.45
CA GLU A 381 5.80 23.06 20.55
C GLU A 381 4.87 22.08 19.80
N GLU A 382 3.94 22.56 18.96
CA GLU A 382 3.04 21.69 18.19
C GLU A 382 3.59 21.36 16.78
N VAL A 383 4.82 20.84 16.72
CA VAL A 383 5.48 20.37 15.48
C VAL A 383 4.59 19.36 14.73
N PHE A 384 4.01 18.39 15.44
CA PHE A 384 3.15 17.37 14.84
C PHE A 384 1.92 17.97 14.15
N ALA A 385 1.35 19.05 14.68
CA ALA A 385 0.24 19.74 14.04
C ALA A 385 0.67 20.47 12.77
N GLY A 386 1.85 21.11 12.77
CA GLY A 386 2.42 21.71 11.56
C GLY A 386 2.62 20.67 10.44
N VAL A 387 3.16 19.50 10.79
CA VAL A 387 3.38 18.37 9.88
C VAL A 387 2.05 17.79 9.38
N ASP A 388 1.08 17.58 10.26
CA ASP A 388 -0.26 17.10 9.91
C ASP A 388 -1.01 18.05 8.94
N VAL A 389 -0.91 19.37 9.16
CA VAL A 389 -1.47 20.38 8.26
C VAL A 389 -0.75 20.38 6.89
N ALA A 390 0.57 20.21 6.88
CA ALA A 390 1.35 20.18 5.65
C ALA A 390 1.04 18.97 4.77
N LEU A 391 0.85 17.79 5.38
CA LEU A 391 0.40 16.58 4.70
C LEU A 391 -0.87 16.82 3.87
N ARG A 392 -1.81 17.60 4.41
CA ARG A 392 -3.11 17.94 3.81
C ARG A 392 -3.06 19.09 2.79
N SER A 393 -1.87 19.54 2.41
CA SER A 393 -1.72 20.55 1.35
C SER A 393 -2.33 20.06 0.04
N LYS A 394 -2.76 21.00 -0.82
CA LYS A 394 -3.29 20.68 -2.15
C LYS A 394 -2.17 20.37 -3.14
N TRP A 395 -1.55 19.21 -2.99
CA TRP A 395 -0.52 18.69 -3.88
C TRP A 395 -1.04 18.57 -5.31
N ARG A 396 -0.24 19.00 -6.29
CA ARG A 396 -0.57 18.82 -7.70
C ARG A 396 -0.49 17.35 -8.08
N ASP A 397 -1.39 16.93 -8.97
CA ASP A 397 -1.32 15.58 -9.52
C ASP A 397 -0.02 15.38 -10.31
N GLY A 398 0.57 14.20 -10.15
CA GLY A 398 1.84 13.84 -10.78
C GLY A 398 3.05 14.66 -10.32
N ALA A 399 3.00 15.44 -9.24
CA ALA A 399 4.18 16.11 -8.69
C ALA A 399 4.96 15.21 -7.72
N LEU A 400 6.29 15.39 -7.67
CA LEU A 400 7.11 14.97 -6.52
C LEU A 400 6.77 15.90 -5.35
N ARG A 401 6.49 15.34 -4.17
CA ARG A 401 5.96 16.06 -3.02
C ARG A 401 6.98 16.07 -1.90
N PHE A 402 7.46 17.26 -1.55
CA PHE A 402 8.43 17.45 -0.48
C PHE A 402 7.90 18.38 0.60
N VAL A 403 8.22 18.05 1.84
CA VAL A 403 8.07 18.91 3.00
C VAL A 403 9.47 19.26 3.52
N ILE A 404 9.71 20.55 3.79
CA ILE A 404 10.91 21.01 4.49
C ILE A 404 10.46 21.52 5.85
N LEU A 405 10.70 20.72 6.89
CA LEU A 405 10.38 21.04 8.29
C LEU A 405 11.54 21.78 8.94
N VAL A 406 11.28 22.92 9.58
CA VAL A 406 12.26 23.73 10.30
C VAL A 406 11.72 24.09 11.68
N GLY A 407 12.43 23.69 12.74
CA GLY A 407 12.07 24.00 14.12
C GLY A 407 13.23 23.81 15.08
N ASP A 408 13.13 24.39 16.28
CA ASP A 408 14.16 24.35 17.33
C ASP A 408 13.76 23.57 18.59
N ALA A 409 12.57 22.96 18.61
CA ALA A 409 12.00 22.25 19.74
C ALA A 409 11.36 20.90 19.39
N SER A 410 11.23 20.03 20.40
CA SER A 410 10.41 18.82 20.34
C SER A 410 8.92 19.13 20.24
N SER A 411 8.14 18.11 19.87
CA SER A 411 6.69 18.14 20.01
C SER A 411 6.22 17.41 21.26
N HIS A 412 5.05 17.82 21.79
CA HIS A 412 4.43 17.11 22.89
C HIS A 412 4.08 15.66 22.50
N PRO A 413 4.41 14.68 23.35
CA PRO A 413 4.18 13.27 23.05
C PRO A 413 2.68 12.97 22.95
N LYS A 414 2.36 11.86 22.28
CA LYS A 414 0.99 11.35 22.16
C LYS A 414 0.34 11.21 23.54
N GLY A 415 -0.87 11.76 23.67
CA GLY A 415 -1.66 11.78 24.90
C GLY A 415 -1.38 12.95 25.85
N HIS A 416 -0.40 13.79 25.57
CA HIS A 416 -0.19 15.03 26.31
C HIS A 416 -1.35 16.03 26.05
N PRO A 417 -1.84 16.79 27.05
CA PRO A 417 -2.96 17.72 26.85
C PRO A 417 -2.74 18.82 25.79
N GLN A 418 -1.47 19.18 25.55
CA GLN A 418 -1.10 20.15 24.52
C GLN A 418 -1.02 19.53 23.11
N ASN A 419 -0.82 18.21 22.97
CA ASN A 419 -0.85 17.53 21.67
C ASN A 419 -2.29 17.49 21.12
N LYS A 420 -2.60 18.42 20.22
CA LYS A 420 -3.96 18.55 19.66
C LYS A 420 -4.24 17.62 18.50
N THR A 421 -3.21 17.01 17.92
CA THR A 421 -3.37 16.03 16.84
C THR A 421 -3.74 14.65 17.35
N GLY A 422 -3.35 14.31 18.59
CA GLY A 422 -3.42 12.94 19.12
C GLY A 422 -2.41 11.99 18.46
N LYS A 423 -1.52 12.50 17.60
CA LYS A 423 -0.56 11.73 16.81
C LYS A 423 0.87 11.94 17.30
N ASP A 424 1.74 11.00 16.95
CA ASP A 424 3.19 11.11 17.12
C ASP A 424 3.93 11.01 15.77
N GLU A 425 5.26 11.02 15.83
CA GLU A 425 6.13 10.89 14.66
C GLU A 425 5.91 9.57 13.89
N THR A 426 5.48 8.50 14.57
CA THR A 426 5.27 7.19 13.96
C THR A 426 3.99 7.18 13.13
N ASP A 427 2.90 7.74 13.67
CA ASP A 427 1.64 7.86 12.92
C ASP A 427 1.83 8.75 11.68
N LEU A 428 2.44 9.92 11.88
CA LEU A 428 2.62 10.89 10.80
C LEU A 428 3.58 10.38 9.72
N ARG A 429 4.67 9.68 10.08
CA ARG A 429 5.56 9.07 9.07
C ARG A 429 4.81 8.06 8.19
N ARG A 430 3.93 7.24 8.79
CA ARG A 430 3.13 6.27 8.03
C ARG A 430 2.15 6.97 7.09
N GLU A 431 1.47 8.01 7.55
CA GLU A 431 0.57 8.80 6.70
C GLU A 431 1.31 9.51 5.56
N TYR A 432 2.54 9.98 5.80
CA TYR A 432 3.41 10.52 4.77
C TYR A 432 3.85 9.46 3.73
N ASP A 433 4.12 8.23 4.17
CA ASP A 433 4.42 7.09 3.27
C ASP A 433 3.21 6.78 2.36
N ASP A 434 2.00 6.69 2.91
CA ASP A 434 0.76 6.47 2.15
C ASP A 434 0.45 7.63 1.17
N ALA A 435 0.74 8.87 1.56
CA ALA A 435 0.52 10.05 0.72
C ALA A 435 1.63 10.30 -0.31
N GLN A 436 2.73 9.53 -0.27
CA GLN A 436 3.96 9.74 -1.04
C GLN A 436 4.55 11.14 -0.85
N VAL A 437 4.58 11.60 0.40
CA VAL A 437 5.18 12.88 0.79
C VAL A 437 6.51 12.64 1.50
N HIS A 438 7.54 13.32 1.03
CA HIS A 438 8.92 13.14 1.44
C HIS A 438 9.34 14.29 2.34
N LEU A 439 9.79 14.01 3.57
CA LEU A 439 10.08 15.05 4.55
C LEU A 439 11.59 15.18 4.76
N PHE A 440 12.10 16.39 4.57
CA PHE A 440 13.43 16.82 4.99
C PHE A 440 13.30 17.65 6.27
N ALA A 441 14.03 17.30 7.31
CA ALA A 441 13.96 17.97 8.59
C ALA A 441 15.24 18.76 8.89
N ILE A 442 15.08 20.00 9.34
CA ILE A 442 16.13 20.83 9.91
C ILE A 442 15.78 21.09 11.36
N HIS A 443 16.51 20.45 12.26
CA HIS A 443 16.42 20.72 13.69
C HIS A 443 17.49 21.73 14.08
N LEU A 444 17.05 22.89 14.54
CA LEU A 444 17.91 23.93 15.09
C LEU A 444 18.19 23.63 16.57
N GLN A 445 19.43 23.36 16.93
CA GLN A 445 19.85 23.05 18.29
C GLN A 445 20.14 24.33 19.06
N ASP A 446 19.21 24.71 19.92
CA ASP A 446 19.41 25.81 20.86
C ASP A 446 20.25 25.33 22.06
N PRO A 447 21.46 25.86 22.30
CA PRO A 447 22.27 25.50 23.47
C PRO A 447 21.60 25.84 24.81
N ARG A 448 20.50 26.59 24.83
CA ARG A 448 19.68 26.84 26.03
C ARG A 448 18.72 25.69 26.35
N ALA A 449 18.46 24.78 25.41
CA ALA A 449 17.50 23.70 25.52
C ALA A 449 18.12 22.31 25.30
N VAL A 450 19.34 22.12 25.81
CA VAL A 450 20.08 20.85 25.68
C VAL A 450 19.32 19.65 26.24
N GLU A 451 18.46 19.86 27.23
CA GLU A 451 17.61 18.82 27.82
C GLU A 451 16.46 18.37 26.89
N ASP A 452 16.08 19.19 25.91
CA ASP A 452 15.03 18.88 24.93
C ASP A 452 15.56 18.08 23.72
N HIS A 453 16.82 18.30 23.33
CA HIS A 453 17.42 17.65 22.16
C HIS A 453 17.29 16.12 22.14
N PRO A 454 17.44 15.38 23.27
CA PRO A 454 17.25 13.93 23.30
C PRO A 454 15.81 13.48 22.97
N VAL A 455 14.82 14.38 23.03
CA VAL A 455 13.42 14.13 22.64
C VAL A 455 13.17 14.60 21.20
N ALA A 456 13.59 15.82 20.88
CA ALA A 456 13.35 16.42 19.56
C ALA A 456 14.07 15.68 18.43
N VAL A 457 15.34 15.32 18.62
CA VAL A 457 16.16 14.68 17.58
C VAL A 457 15.55 13.34 17.10
N PRO A 458 15.13 12.41 17.98
CA PRO A 458 14.39 11.22 17.56
C PRO A 458 13.10 11.51 16.79
N GLN A 459 12.28 12.47 17.24
CA GLN A 459 11.02 12.83 16.57
C GLN A 459 11.28 13.33 15.14
N PHE A 460 12.19 14.30 14.97
CA PHE A 460 12.55 14.84 13.66
C PHE A 460 13.19 13.77 12.76
N ARG A 461 14.05 12.91 13.34
CA ARG A 461 14.69 11.80 12.61
C ARG A 461 13.66 10.81 12.08
N HIS A 462 12.66 10.45 12.87
CA HIS A 462 11.63 9.50 12.47
C HIS A 462 10.71 10.09 11.39
N LEU A 463 10.25 11.34 11.57
CA LEU A 463 9.47 12.06 10.55
C LEU A 463 10.21 12.12 9.20
N ALA A 464 11.53 12.35 9.24
CA ALA A 464 12.38 12.48 8.08
C ALA A 464 12.96 11.16 7.54
N ARG A 465 12.48 9.98 7.99
CA ARG A 465 12.95 8.69 7.48
C ARG A 465 12.80 8.63 5.94
N VAL A 466 13.83 8.14 5.27
CA VAL A 466 13.83 7.93 3.82
C VAL A 466 13.14 6.60 3.52
N ARG A 467 12.08 6.62 2.71
CA ARG A 467 11.33 5.41 2.36
C ARG A 467 12.23 4.42 1.58
N GLY A 468 12.18 3.15 1.98
CA GLY A 468 13.03 2.09 1.41
C GLY A 468 14.48 2.07 1.91
N ASP A 469 14.82 2.87 2.92
CA ASP A 469 16.08 2.78 3.67
C ASP A 469 15.80 3.04 5.15
N GLU A 470 15.49 1.96 5.90
CA GLU A 470 15.07 2.04 7.31
C GLU A 470 16.12 2.69 8.23
N ASN A 471 17.38 2.74 7.80
CA ASN A 471 18.50 3.30 8.58
C ASN A 471 18.87 4.72 8.16
N SER A 472 18.12 5.33 7.24
CA SER A 472 18.41 6.66 6.71
C SER A 472 17.29 7.64 7.01
N SER A 473 17.67 8.83 7.44
CA SER A 473 16.76 9.97 7.60
C SER A 473 17.35 11.22 6.97
N ALA A 474 16.50 12.02 6.33
CA ALA A 474 16.84 13.30 5.75
C ALA A 474 16.82 14.41 6.82
N LEU A 475 17.60 14.24 7.88
CA LEU A 475 17.71 15.15 9.02
C LEU A 475 19.02 15.93 8.99
N ARG A 476 18.95 17.24 9.21
CA ARG A 476 20.09 18.09 9.53
C ARG A 476 19.92 18.74 10.89
N GLU A 477 20.94 18.57 11.72
CA GLU A 477 21.09 19.26 13.01
C GLU A 477 21.99 20.48 12.77
N VAL A 478 21.53 21.67 13.16
CA VAL A 478 22.24 22.95 12.95
C VAL A 478 22.22 23.74 14.24
N LYS A 479 23.30 24.45 14.59
CA LYS A 479 23.29 25.27 15.82
C LYS A 479 22.45 26.52 15.62
N ALA A 480 21.47 26.76 16.49
CA ALA A 480 20.53 27.88 16.34
C ALA A 480 21.25 29.26 16.28
N PHE A 481 22.30 29.48 17.07
CA PHE A 481 23.03 30.77 17.05
C PHE A 481 24.15 30.85 16.00
N ASP A 482 24.32 29.83 15.16
CA ASP A 482 25.23 29.90 14.02
C ASP A 482 24.43 30.20 12.73
N GLU A 483 24.01 31.46 12.62
CA GLU A 483 23.28 31.97 11.46
C GLU A 483 24.00 31.69 10.12
N LYS A 484 25.34 31.63 10.15
CA LYS A 484 26.14 31.35 8.95
C LYS A 484 26.00 29.90 8.53
N GLU A 485 25.99 28.98 9.49
CA GLU A 485 25.78 27.56 9.23
C GLU A 485 24.38 27.31 8.63
N TYR A 486 23.33 27.89 9.21
CA TYR A 486 21.98 27.76 8.67
C TYR A 486 21.85 28.37 7.28
N ARG A 487 22.35 29.60 7.07
CA ARG A 487 22.31 30.26 5.76
C ARG A 487 23.04 29.42 4.70
N ALA A 488 24.22 28.89 5.03
CA ALA A 488 24.96 28.00 4.13
C ALA A 488 24.18 26.72 3.81
N LEU A 489 23.51 26.11 4.80
CA LEU A 489 22.66 24.95 4.58
C LEU A 489 21.47 25.27 3.69
N ALA A 490 20.76 26.38 3.93
CA ALA A 490 19.60 26.79 3.15
C ALA A 490 19.98 27.07 1.68
N ASP A 491 21.08 27.79 1.45
CA ASP A 491 21.63 28.04 0.12
C ASP A 491 22.07 26.74 -0.57
N HIS A 492 22.70 25.81 0.16
CA HIS A 492 23.13 24.52 -0.36
C HIS A 492 21.94 23.62 -0.70
N LEU A 493 20.95 23.50 0.19
CA LEU A 493 19.75 22.69 0.00
C LEU A 493 18.96 23.15 -1.23
N THR A 494 18.67 24.45 -1.32
CA THR A 494 17.93 25.01 -2.47
C THR A 494 18.71 24.87 -3.78
N GLY A 495 20.03 25.12 -3.76
CA GLY A 495 20.91 24.89 -4.91
C GLY A 495 20.95 23.43 -5.34
N ARG A 496 20.93 22.50 -4.36
CA ARG A 496 20.94 21.06 -4.62
C ARG A 496 19.63 20.57 -5.19
N ILE A 497 18.48 21.01 -4.67
CA ILE A 497 17.15 20.72 -5.22
C ILE A 497 17.05 21.17 -6.68
N ASN A 498 17.51 22.39 -6.99
CA ASN A 498 17.54 22.87 -8.38
C ASN A 498 18.46 22.01 -9.26
N THR A 499 19.60 21.56 -8.73
CA THR A 499 20.52 20.66 -9.45
C THR A 499 19.87 19.30 -9.75
N LEU A 500 19.25 18.69 -8.74
CA LEU A 500 18.57 17.41 -8.84
C LEU A 500 17.43 17.46 -9.85
N LEU A 501 16.59 18.51 -9.83
CA LEU A 501 15.52 18.66 -10.82
C LEU A 501 16.09 18.74 -12.25
N ASN A 502 17.08 19.60 -12.48
CA ASN A 502 17.68 19.73 -13.81
C ASN A 502 18.30 18.42 -14.31
N GLN A 503 18.91 17.64 -13.41
CA GLN A 503 19.41 16.30 -13.72
C GLN A 503 18.28 15.32 -14.06
N THR A 504 17.21 15.29 -13.27
CA THR A 504 16.03 14.44 -13.53
C THR A 504 15.40 14.73 -14.90
N MET A 505 15.43 15.99 -15.34
CA MET A 505 14.92 16.41 -16.65
C MET A 505 15.87 16.11 -17.83
N GLY A 506 17.03 15.49 -17.58
CA GLY A 506 18.05 15.24 -18.61
C GLY A 506 18.86 16.48 -19.01
N GLY A 507 18.76 17.57 -18.25
CA GLY A 507 19.57 18.77 -18.44
C GLY A 507 21.02 18.54 -18.03
N LYS A 508 21.97 19.04 -18.82
CA LYS A 508 23.37 19.11 -18.39
C LYS A 508 23.53 20.22 -17.35
N VAL A 509 23.92 19.86 -16.13
CA VAL A 509 24.26 20.83 -15.09
C VAL A 509 25.78 20.97 -15.02
N ALA A 510 26.32 22.02 -15.63
CA ALA A 510 27.77 22.25 -15.70
C ALA A 510 28.38 22.72 -14.36
N ASP A 511 27.61 23.46 -13.55
CA ASP A 511 27.97 23.95 -12.21
C ASP A 511 26.88 23.58 -11.19
N GLY A 512 26.68 22.28 -10.97
CA GLY A 512 25.71 21.79 -10.00
C GLY A 512 26.16 22.05 -8.57
N ALA A 513 25.23 22.30 -7.66
CA ALA A 513 25.53 22.33 -6.24
C ALA A 513 26.09 20.96 -5.79
N PRO A 514 27.09 20.94 -4.88
CA PRO A 514 27.70 19.71 -4.43
C PRO A 514 26.66 18.78 -3.78
N PRO A 515 26.89 17.45 -3.75
CA PRO A 515 25.97 16.51 -3.12
C PRO A 515 25.65 16.89 -1.67
N LEU A 516 24.41 16.65 -1.28
CA LEU A 516 23.93 16.75 0.10
C LEU A 516 23.16 15.46 0.37
N LYS A 517 23.85 14.52 1.04
CA LYS A 517 23.44 13.10 1.09
C LYS A 517 21.99 12.91 1.53
N GLU A 518 21.54 13.70 2.50
CA GLU A 518 20.21 13.65 3.09
C GLU A 518 19.11 13.93 2.04
N ILE A 519 19.23 15.03 1.29
CA ILE A 519 18.24 15.37 0.24
C ILE A 519 18.44 14.50 -1.01
N ASP A 520 19.65 14.05 -1.30
CA ASP A 520 19.94 13.17 -2.44
C ASP A 520 19.23 11.82 -2.30
N LYS A 521 19.35 11.18 -1.12
CA LYS A 521 18.64 9.94 -0.81
C LYS A 521 17.12 10.12 -0.81
N LEU A 522 16.64 11.23 -0.25
CA LEU A 522 15.20 11.54 -0.21
C LEU A 522 14.63 11.76 -1.62
N TRP A 523 15.37 12.46 -2.48
CA TRP A 523 14.98 12.70 -3.88
C TRP A 523 15.01 11.41 -4.70
N GLU A 524 16.02 10.56 -4.48
CA GLU A 524 16.11 9.26 -5.16
C GLU A 524 14.92 8.35 -4.80
N ALA A 525 14.52 8.29 -3.54
CA ALA A 525 13.31 7.56 -3.12
C ALA A 525 12.05 8.09 -3.84
N ALA A 526 11.86 9.41 -3.86
CA ALA A 526 10.73 10.04 -4.55
C ALA A 526 10.74 9.75 -6.07
N LEU A 527 11.92 9.68 -6.68
CA LEU A 527 12.06 9.40 -8.10
C LEU A 527 11.75 7.93 -8.42
N ILE A 528 12.15 6.99 -7.56
CA ILE A 528 11.82 5.56 -7.70
C ILE A 528 10.30 5.36 -7.69
N GLU A 529 9.59 6.01 -6.76
CA GLU A 529 8.12 6.00 -6.74
C GLU A 529 7.51 6.62 -8.00
N TYR A 530 8.08 7.74 -8.47
CA TYR A 530 7.58 8.42 -9.65
C TYR A 530 7.75 7.58 -10.92
N ILE A 531 8.93 6.99 -11.14
CA ILE A 531 9.22 6.08 -12.26
C ILE A 531 8.37 4.81 -12.15
N GLY A 532 8.11 4.36 -10.91
CA GLY A 532 7.27 3.22 -10.59
C GLY A 532 5.86 3.29 -11.19
N LYS A 533 5.33 4.48 -11.48
CA LYS A 533 4.03 4.66 -12.15
C LYS A 533 3.93 3.99 -13.52
N GLU A 534 5.07 3.73 -14.16
CA GLU A 534 5.15 2.99 -15.44
C GLU A 534 5.27 1.47 -15.25
N ALA A 535 5.45 1.00 -14.02
CA ALA A 535 5.51 -0.43 -13.73
C ALA A 535 4.11 -1.04 -13.83
N SER A 536 4.07 -2.33 -14.18
CA SER A 536 2.86 -3.15 -14.08
C SER A 536 3.14 -4.30 -13.13
N PRO A 537 2.31 -4.53 -12.10
CA PRO A 537 2.44 -5.70 -11.24
C PRO A 537 2.16 -6.98 -12.03
N PRO A 538 2.79 -8.11 -11.67
CA PRO A 538 2.46 -9.40 -12.27
C PRO A 538 1.00 -9.71 -12.04
N LYS A 539 0.33 -10.23 -13.06
CA LYS A 539 -1.05 -10.72 -12.95
C LYS A 539 -1.14 -12.22 -13.16
N ASP A 540 -2.18 -12.79 -12.58
CA ASP A 540 -2.64 -14.17 -12.79
C ASP A 540 -1.62 -15.27 -12.42
N ILE A 541 -0.70 -14.98 -11.50
CA ILE A 541 0.31 -15.93 -10.99
C ILE A 541 -0.11 -16.51 -9.65
N VAL A 542 0.21 -17.77 -9.38
CA VAL A 542 0.21 -18.33 -8.02
C VAL A 542 1.58 -18.94 -7.75
N ALA A 543 2.26 -18.49 -6.70
CA ALA A 543 3.66 -18.84 -6.47
C ALA A 543 4.08 -18.68 -5.00
N TRP A 544 5.17 -19.33 -4.63
CA TRP A 544 5.82 -19.24 -3.33
C TRP A 544 6.90 -18.16 -3.30
N THR A 545 6.95 -17.38 -2.24
CA THR A 545 7.97 -16.35 -2.01
C THR A 545 8.40 -16.26 -0.55
N LEU A 546 9.58 -15.67 -0.31
CA LEU A 546 10.01 -15.20 1.01
C LEU A 546 9.46 -13.79 1.27
N ASP A 547 9.12 -13.47 2.51
CA ASP A 547 8.67 -12.13 2.93
C ASP A 547 9.82 -11.15 3.28
N ARG A 548 11.05 -11.61 3.09
CA ARG A 548 12.32 -10.90 3.29
C ARG A 548 13.15 -10.90 2.01
N ASP A 549 14.08 -9.96 1.91
CA ASP A 549 15.08 -9.98 0.85
C ASP A 549 15.98 -11.22 1.00
N MET A 550 16.23 -11.91 -0.12
CA MET A 550 16.99 -13.16 -0.11
C MET A 550 18.51 -12.98 0.07
N ILE A 551 19.03 -11.77 -0.14
CA ILE A 551 20.44 -11.45 0.10
C ILE A 551 20.63 -10.86 1.50
N ASN A 552 19.71 -10.01 1.93
CA ASN A 552 19.70 -9.33 3.23
C ASN A 552 18.35 -9.54 3.97
N PRO A 553 18.20 -10.66 4.71
CA PRO A 553 16.95 -11.02 5.38
C PRO A 553 16.45 -10.04 6.43
N ALA A 554 17.29 -9.10 6.89
CA ALA A 554 16.86 -8.02 7.78
C ALA A 554 15.86 -7.08 7.09
N GLN A 555 15.90 -6.98 5.75
CA GLN A 555 15.01 -6.12 4.98
C GLN A 555 13.71 -6.85 4.62
N ARG A 556 12.57 -6.23 4.95
CA ARG A 556 11.25 -6.72 4.54
C ARG A 556 11.04 -6.45 3.05
N SER A 557 10.58 -7.46 2.32
CA SER A 557 10.20 -7.29 0.91
C SER A 557 8.70 -7.08 0.71
N LEU A 558 7.90 -7.46 1.70
CA LEU A 558 6.45 -7.43 1.66
C LEU A 558 5.88 -6.74 2.91
N GLU A 559 4.86 -5.92 2.68
CA GLU A 559 4.02 -5.28 3.70
C GLU A 559 2.65 -5.95 3.74
N VAL A 560 2.07 -6.09 4.92
CA VAL A 560 0.80 -6.79 5.11
C VAL A 560 -0.35 -5.80 5.15
N ARG A 561 -1.45 -6.14 4.48
CA ARG A 561 -2.62 -5.29 4.33
C ARG A 561 -3.91 -6.11 4.46
N VAL A 562 -5.00 -5.39 4.72
CA VAL A 562 -6.38 -5.91 4.72
C VAL A 562 -7.21 -5.08 3.76
N LEU A 563 -7.95 -5.75 2.88
CA LEU A 563 -8.84 -5.07 1.96
C LEU A 563 -10.15 -4.75 2.67
N VAL A 564 -10.49 -3.47 2.73
CA VAL A 564 -11.74 -2.99 3.35
C VAL A 564 -12.51 -2.10 2.38
N ASN A 565 -13.83 -2.12 2.42
CA ASN A 565 -14.67 -1.10 1.78
C ASN A 565 -15.05 0.01 2.79
N ARG A 566 -15.75 1.05 2.32
CA ARG A 566 -16.15 2.20 3.16
C ARG A 566 -17.06 1.81 4.31
N GLU A 567 -18.02 0.92 4.07
CA GLU A 567 -18.94 0.42 5.10
C GLU A 567 -18.17 -0.33 6.20
N GLN A 568 -17.25 -1.22 5.80
CA GLN A 568 -16.43 -2.01 6.70
C GLN A 568 -15.49 -1.14 7.53
N LEU A 569 -14.85 -0.14 6.92
CA LEU A 569 -13.99 0.82 7.64
C LEU A 569 -14.82 1.66 8.64
N SER A 570 -16.01 2.11 8.25
CA SER A 570 -16.93 2.83 9.14
C SER A 570 -17.37 1.94 10.32
N SER A 571 -17.71 0.68 10.05
CA SER A 571 -18.09 -0.29 11.10
C SER A 571 -16.93 -0.60 12.04
N LEU A 572 -15.70 -0.70 11.52
CA LEU A 572 -14.48 -0.85 12.32
C LEU A 572 -14.28 0.36 13.24
N ALA A 573 -14.42 1.58 12.71
CA ALA A 573 -14.32 2.81 13.47
C ALA A 573 -15.40 2.88 14.58
N GLN A 574 -16.65 2.53 14.26
CA GLN A 574 -17.74 2.49 15.25
C GLN A 574 -17.49 1.45 16.34
N ALA A 575 -17.03 0.26 15.98
CA ALA A 575 -16.72 -0.79 16.94
C ALA A 575 -15.61 -0.37 17.90
N LEU A 576 -14.52 0.22 17.39
CA LEU A 576 -13.43 0.71 18.24
C LEU A 576 -13.86 1.90 19.11
N ASP A 577 -14.62 2.85 18.56
CA ASP A 577 -15.14 3.99 19.35
C ASP A 577 -16.03 3.53 20.51
N GLN A 578 -16.84 2.48 20.32
CA GLN A 578 -17.63 1.87 21.39
C GLN A 578 -16.74 1.22 22.46
N VAL A 579 -15.71 0.48 22.05
CA VAL A 579 -14.77 -0.19 22.98
C VAL A 579 -14.02 0.85 23.82
N VAL A 580 -13.53 1.93 23.19
CA VAL A 580 -12.85 3.03 23.89
C VAL A 580 -13.80 3.77 24.84
N LYS A 581 -15.02 4.12 24.40
CA LYS A 581 -16.01 4.80 25.26
C LYS A 581 -16.40 3.98 26.49
N ALA A 582 -16.54 2.67 26.35
CA ALA A 582 -16.85 1.78 27.48
C ALA A 582 -15.72 1.79 28.52
N LEU A 583 -14.46 1.81 28.07
CA LEU A 583 -13.29 1.95 28.96
C LEU A 583 -13.30 3.30 29.67
N MET A 584 -13.44 4.41 28.91
CA MET A 584 -13.43 5.76 29.46
C MET A 584 -14.53 6.01 30.50
N ARG A 585 -15.67 5.31 30.38
CA ARG A 585 -16.80 5.38 31.33
C ARG A 585 -16.65 4.43 32.52
N ALA A 586 -15.55 3.68 32.60
CA ALA A 586 -15.33 2.62 33.57
C ALA A 586 -16.44 1.54 33.58
N GLU A 587 -17.07 1.31 32.42
CA GLU A 587 -18.11 0.27 32.25
C GLU A 587 -17.51 -1.13 32.05
N VAL A 588 -16.23 -1.22 31.68
CA VAL A 588 -15.49 -2.47 31.47
C VAL A 588 -14.16 -2.46 32.22
N THR A 589 -13.68 -3.64 32.61
CA THR A 589 -12.33 -3.79 33.14
C THR A 589 -11.28 -3.69 32.03
N GLN A 590 -10.01 -3.47 32.37
CA GLN A 590 -8.92 -3.44 31.39
C GLN A 590 -8.77 -4.77 30.64
N SER A 591 -8.98 -5.91 31.29
CA SER A 591 -8.98 -7.23 30.63
C SER A 591 -10.12 -7.37 29.63
N GLN A 592 -11.33 -6.93 29.99
CA GLN A 592 -12.48 -6.94 29.08
C GLN A 592 -12.28 -5.98 27.89
N PHE A 593 -11.62 -4.84 28.10
CA PHE A 593 -11.23 -3.93 27.03
C PHE A 593 -10.25 -4.59 26.05
N PHE A 594 -9.22 -5.26 26.56
CA PHE A 594 -8.24 -5.97 25.74
C PHE A 594 -8.88 -7.10 24.92
N GLU A 595 -9.71 -7.95 25.54
CA GLU A 595 -10.46 -8.99 24.82
C GLU A 595 -11.37 -8.42 23.73
N ALA A 596 -12.01 -7.27 24.00
CA ALA A 596 -12.83 -6.58 23.01
C ALA A 596 -12.00 -6.06 21.83
N LEU A 597 -10.82 -5.47 22.07
CA LEU A 597 -9.91 -5.04 21.01
C LEU A 597 -9.43 -6.23 20.16
N GLN A 598 -9.01 -7.33 20.78
CA GLN A 598 -8.62 -8.55 20.06
C GLN A 598 -9.79 -9.10 19.22
N GLY A 599 -11.02 -9.04 19.74
CA GLY A 599 -12.23 -9.40 19.02
C GLY A 599 -12.44 -8.57 17.76
N VAL A 600 -12.29 -7.23 17.86
CA VAL A 600 -12.45 -6.31 16.72
C VAL A 600 -11.34 -6.51 15.69
N ALA A 601 -10.07 -6.58 16.11
CA ALA A 601 -8.93 -6.83 15.23
C ALA A 601 -9.08 -8.16 14.48
N GLY A 602 -9.46 -9.22 15.20
CA GLY A 602 -9.64 -10.54 14.61
C GLY A 602 -10.81 -10.61 13.62
N GLN A 603 -11.90 -9.90 13.90
CA GLN A 603 -12.99 -9.73 12.93
C GLN A 603 -12.53 -9.00 11.68
N ALA A 604 -11.76 -7.91 11.80
CA ALA A 604 -11.26 -7.17 10.64
C ALA A 604 -10.38 -8.04 9.72
N MET A 605 -9.49 -8.88 10.28
CA MET A 605 -8.59 -9.72 9.47
C MET A 605 -9.21 -11.02 8.95
N LYS A 606 -10.31 -11.49 9.55
CA LYS A 606 -11.00 -12.68 9.03
C LYS A 606 -12.20 -12.29 8.20
N ARG A 607 -13.09 -11.43 8.70
CA ARG A 607 -14.41 -11.14 8.12
C ARG A 607 -14.71 -9.64 8.16
N PRO A 608 -14.03 -8.82 7.34
CA PRO A 608 -14.41 -7.43 7.17
C PRO A 608 -15.93 -7.25 6.97
N GLU A 609 -16.59 -8.13 6.21
CA GLU A 609 -18.02 -8.10 5.89
C GLU A 609 -18.99 -8.31 7.07
N ASP A 610 -18.50 -8.91 8.16
CA ASP A 610 -19.26 -9.18 9.39
C ASP A 610 -19.01 -8.09 10.47
N LEU A 611 -18.17 -7.08 10.19
CA LEU A 611 -17.93 -5.97 11.13
C LEU A 611 -19.25 -5.29 11.51
N GLY A 612 -19.48 -5.12 12.82
CA GLY A 612 -20.71 -4.54 13.37
C GLY A 612 -21.89 -5.50 13.53
N LYS A 613 -21.78 -6.77 13.10
CA LYS A 613 -22.87 -7.77 13.21
C LYS A 613 -22.65 -8.74 14.37
N GLY A 614 -23.27 -8.44 15.51
CA GLY A 614 -23.90 -9.34 16.50
C GLY A 614 -23.22 -10.58 17.11
N ALA A 615 -22.31 -11.28 16.43
CA ALA A 615 -21.62 -12.46 16.97
C ALA A 615 -20.11 -12.24 16.88
N ARG A 616 -19.48 -11.99 18.03
CA ARG A 616 -18.04 -11.68 18.09
C ARG A 616 -17.26 -12.99 18.05
N LEU A 617 -16.17 -13.05 17.27
CA LEU A 617 -15.30 -14.24 17.24
C LEU A 617 -14.81 -14.63 18.65
N ALA A 618 -14.62 -13.63 19.52
CA ALA A 618 -14.34 -13.80 20.94
C ALA A 618 -15.42 -14.62 21.68
N GLU A 619 -16.70 -14.41 21.38
CA GLU A 619 -17.83 -15.10 22.04
C GLU A 619 -17.94 -16.58 21.65
N THR A 620 -17.29 -16.99 20.55
CA THR A 620 -17.25 -18.39 20.09
C THR A 620 -16.14 -19.23 20.74
N GLY A 621 -15.21 -18.60 21.47
CA GLY A 621 -14.04 -19.26 22.05
C GLY A 621 -12.96 -19.66 21.02
N LEU A 622 -13.16 -19.34 19.73
CA LEU A 622 -12.27 -19.72 18.63
C LEU A 622 -11.19 -18.67 18.32
N LEU A 623 -11.22 -17.52 19.02
CA LEU A 623 -10.29 -16.42 18.80
C LEU A 623 -8.81 -16.82 18.97
N PRO A 624 -8.40 -17.60 20.01
CA PRO A 624 -7.00 -18.02 20.13
C PRO A 624 -6.52 -18.91 18.98
N ALA A 625 -7.32 -19.91 18.59
CA ALA A 625 -6.99 -20.80 17.46
C ALA A 625 -6.91 -20.02 16.14
N PHE A 626 -7.79 -19.03 15.96
CA PHE A 626 -7.73 -18.11 14.84
C PHE A 626 -6.46 -17.25 14.86
N ILE A 627 -6.12 -16.60 15.98
CA ILE A 627 -4.92 -15.76 16.09
C ILE A 627 -3.66 -16.57 15.76
N GLN A 628 -3.60 -17.84 16.20
CA GLN A 628 -2.50 -18.76 15.90
C GLN A 628 -2.43 -19.18 14.42
N SER A 629 -3.56 -19.19 13.71
CA SER A 629 -3.61 -19.58 12.29
C SER A 629 -3.08 -18.51 11.33
N LEU A 630 -2.87 -17.28 11.80
CA LEU A 630 -2.49 -16.15 10.96
C LEU A 630 -0.97 -16.09 10.73
N PRO A 631 -0.52 -15.76 9.51
CA PRO A 631 0.89 -15.53 9.20
C PRO A 631 1.43 -14.26 9.88
N TYR A 632 0.54 -13.28 10.11
CA TYR A 632 0.85 -11.97 10.65
C TYR A 632 -0.25 -11.50 11.58
N LYS A 633 0.14 -10.73 12.60
CA LYS A 633 -0.74 -10.23 13.65
C LYS A 633 -0.57 -8.71 13.74
N SER A 634 -1.65 -7.98 13.99
CA SER A 634 -1.58 -6.57 14.39
C SER A 634 -0.93 -6.44 15.77
N ASP A 635 -0.69 -5.21 16.21
CA ASP A 635 -0.07 -4.92 17.51
C ASP A 635 -0.86 -5.57 18.65
N ILE A 636 -2.18 -5.33 18.75
CA ILE A 636 -3.03 -5.93 19.80
C ILE A 636 -3.09 -7.45 19.70
N LEU A 637 -3.14 -8.02 18.49
CA LEU A 637 -3.21 -9.47 18.32
C LEU A 637 -1.89 -10.19 18.61
N SER A 638 -0.79 -9.43 18.65
CA SER A 638 0.52 -9.91 19.06
C SER A 638 0.68 -9.94 20.58
N LEU A 639 -0.13 -9.18 21.31
CA LEU A 639 -0.12 -9.18 22.78
C LEU A 639 -0.83 -10.42 23.34
N THR A 640 -0.25 -10.99 24.39
CA THR A 640 -0.91 -12.00 25.24
C THR A 640 -1.54 -11.35 26.47
N ASP A 641 -2.42 -12.09 27.16
CA ASP A 641 -3.01 -11.64 28.42
C ASP A 641 -1.93 -11.29 29.46
N GLU A 642 -0.85 -12.07 29.52
CA GLU A 642 0.28 -11.83 30.43
C GLU A 642 1.08 -10.57 30.05
N MET A 643 1.36 -10.38 28.76
CA MET A 643 2.01 -9.16 28.26
C MET A 643 1.18 -7.93 28.59
N PHE A 644 -0.14 -7.97 28.37
CA PHE A 644 -1.03 -6.87 28.71
C PHE A 644 -1.13 -6.64 30.23
N ALA A 645 -1.22 -7.72 31.03
CA ALA A 645 -1.28 -7.65 32.48
C ALA A 645 -0.01 -7.06 33.11
N SER A 646 1.15 -7.28 32.48
CA SER A 646 2.44 -6.73 32.90
C SER A 646 2.71 -5.29 32.44
N MET A 647 1.87 -4.72 31.56
CA MET A 647 1.99 -3.31 31.16
C MET A 647 1.85 -2.38 32.36
N THR A 648 2.71 -1.36 32.40
CA THR A 648 2.61 -0.23 33.32
C THR A 648 1.39 0.64 32.99
N ALA A 649 0.98 1.49 33.94
CA ALA A 649 -0.11 2.45 33.70
C ALA A 649 0.19 3.39 32.52
N GLU A 650 1.45 3.78 32.34
CA GLU A 650 1.90 4.60 31.21
C GLU A 650 1.78 3.86 29.88
N GLN A 651 2.25 2.62 29.78
CA GLN A 651 2.12 1.80 28.57
C GLN A 651 0.65 1.56 28.19
N ARG A 652 -0.22 1.36 29.18
CA ARG A 652 -1.67 1.22 28.94
C ARG A 652 -2.30 2.51 28.41
N SER A 653 -1.89 3.65 28.96
CA SER A 653 -2.29 4.97 28.45
C SER A 653 -1.83 5.17 27.00
N GLN A 654 -0.56 4.88 26.69
CA GLN A 654 -0.02 4.96 25.33
C GLN A 654 -0.80 4.07 24.35
N LEU A 655 -1.20 2.87 24.78
CA LEU A 655 -2.03 1.99 23.97
C LEU A 655 -3.41 2.62 23.68
N GLU A 656 -4.07 3.17 24.69
CA GLU A 656 -5.36 3.88 24.53
C GLU A 656 -5.24 5.02 23.51
N TRP A 657 -4.19 5.84 23.61
CA TRP A 657 -3.94 6.92 22.66
C TRP A 657 -3.64 6.42 21.26
N SER A 658 -2.92 5.30 21.12
CA SER A 658 -2.69 4.66 19.82
C SER A 658 -4.01 4.23 19.17
N ILE A 659 -4.96 3.69 19.94
CA ILE A 659 -6.29 3.34 19.41
C ILE A 659 -7.08 4.60 18.99
N LEU A 660 -7.01 5.68 19.77
CA LEU A 660 -7.64 6.96 19.41
C LEU A 660 -7.04 7.55 18.11
N ALA A 661 -5.72 7.52 17.95
CA ALA A 661 -5.05 7.96 16.73
C ALA A 661 -5.48 7.12 15.51
N LYS A 662 -5.59 5.78 15.66
CA LYS A 662 -6.11 4.88 14.62
C LYS A 662 -7.56 5.24 14.24
N LEU A 663 -8.42 5.59 15.20
CA LEU A 663 -9.80 6.03 14.94
C LEU A 663 -9.88 7.30 14.09
N ASP A 664 -9.06 8.31 14.40
CA ASP A 664 -9.01 9.53 13.61
C ASP A 664 -8.44 9.29 12.23
N GLN A 665 -7.48 8.38 12.11
CA GLN A 665 -6.95 7.98 10.81
C GLN A 665 -8.02 7.30 9.94
N TYR A 666 -8.89 6.46 10.50
CA TYR A 666 -9.99 5.86 9.72
C TYR A 666 -10.97 6.91 9.19
N ARG A 667 -11.24 7.96 9.97
CA ARG A 667 -12.06 9.09 9.53
C ARG A 667 -11.40 9.82 8.37
N ALA A 668 -10.10 10.11 8.48
CA ALA A 668 -9.33 10.74 7.42
C ALA A 668 -9.32 9.91 6.12
N ILE A 669 -9.07 8.60 6.19
CA ILE A 669 -9.11 7.69 5.03
C ILE A 669 -10.49 7.68 4.37
N ASN A 670 -11.56 7.71 5.17
CA ASN A 670 -12.92 7.74 4.64
C ASN A 670 -13.26 9.07 3.94
N GLU A 671 -12.63 10.19 4.32
CA GLU A 671 -12.83 11.49 3.67
C GLU A 671 -12.03 11.61 2.36
N GLN A 672 -10.98 10.81 2.16
CA GLN A 672 -10.22 10.79 0.91
C GLN A 672 -11.05 10.20 -0.24
N VAL A 673 -11.13 10.92 -1.35
CA VAL A 673 -11.90 10.48 -2.53
C VAL A 673 -11.05 9.58 -3.42
N ASP A 674 -9.81 9.97 -3.71
CA ASP A 674 -8.94 9.32 -4.71
C ASP A 674 -8.16 8.11 -4.17
N ALA A 675 -8.32 7.77 -2.90
CA ALA A 675 -7.62 6.68 -2.24
C ALA A 675 -8.31 5.31 -2.43
N TRP A 676 -9.54 5.30 -2.95
CA TRP A 676 -10.40 4.12 -3.03
C TRP A 676 -10.40 3.55 -4.45
N PHE A 677 -10.30 2.23 -4.58
CA PHE A 677 -10.13 1.55 -5.86
C PHE A 677 -11.35 0.75 -6.26
N ARG A 678 -11.66 0.76 -7.56
CA ARG A 678 -12.76 -0.01 -8.14
C ARG A 678 -12.25 -1.36 -8.64
N LEU A 679 -12.90 -2.45 -8.23
CA LEU A 679 -12.53 -3.82 -8.64
C LEU A 679 -13.16 -4.19 -9.99
N ASN A 680 -14.40 -3.75 -10.25
CA ASN A 680 -15.11 -3.99 -11.50
C ASN A 680 -15.78 -2.70 -11.99
N ASP A 681 -15.87 -2.48 -13.31
CA ASP A 681 -16.32 -1.19 -13.88
C ASP A 681 -17.74 -0.80 -13.44
N THR A 682 -18.59 -1.80 -13.20
CA THR A 682 -19.99 -1.64 -12.77
C THR A 682 -20.16 -1.56 -11.25
N ASP A 683 -19.08 -1.65 -10.47
CA ASP A 683 -19.18 -1.57 -9.02
C ASP A 683 -19.66 -0.17 -8.60
N PRO A 684 -20.69 -0.06 -7.74
CA PRO A 684 -21.12 1.21 -7.19
C PRO A 684 -20.05 1.81 -6.26
N ASP A 685 -20.13 3.10 -5.99
CA ASP A 685 -19.08 3.80 -5.24
C ASP A 685 -18.90 3.29 -3.78
N GLN A 686 -19.92 2.65 -3.22
CA GLN A 686 -19.87 1.99 -1.92
C GLN A 686 -19.00 0.71 -1.89
N ASP A 687 -18.80 0.09 -3.05
CA ASP A 687 -18.08 -1.18 -3.20
C ASP A 687 -16.59 -0.96 -3.53
N LEU A 688 -16.14 0.30 -3.60
CA LEU A 688 -14.70 0.58 -3.71
C LEU A 688 -13.97 0.10 -2.46
N VAL A 689 -12.73 -0.28 -2.66
CA VAL A 689 -11.88 -0.89 -1.65
C VAL A 689 -10.63 -0.08 -1.37
N TYR A 690 -10.14 -0.17 -0.14
CA TYR A 690 -8.91 0.42 0.34
C TYR A 690 -7.99 -0.68 0.90
N PRO A 691 -6.72 -0.77 0.47
CA PRO A 691 -5.76 -1.72 1.01
C PRO A 691 -5.14 -1.16 2.32
N LEU A 692 -5.86 -1.34 3.43
CA LEU A 692 -5.48 -0.85 4.76
C LEU A 692 -4.24 -1.56 5.29
N HIS A 693 -3.19 -0.82 5.67
CA HIS A 693 -1.99 -1.41 6.28
C HIS A 693 -2.33 -2.15 7.59
N LEU A 694 -1.68 -3.29 7.85
CA LEU A 694 -1.95 -4.12 9.03
C LEU A 694 -1.80 -3.34 10.34
N ASP A 695 -0.77 -2.51 10.44
CA ASP A 695 -0.51 -1.69 11.64
C ASP A 695 -1.58 -0.62 11.90
N TYR A 696 -2.48 -0.36 10.95
CA TYR A 696 -3.65 0.47 11.22
C TYR A 696 -4.74 -0.31 11.93
N LEU A 697 -4.74 -1.64 11.90
CA LEU A 697 -5.65 -2.42 12.74
C LEU A 697 -5.23 -2.32 14.20
N PRO A 698 -6.19 -2.29 15.14
CA PRO A 698 -5.93 -2.35 16.57
C PRO A 698 -4.96 -3.49 16.87
#